data_AF-A0A3R7FQV7-F1
#
_entry.id   AF-A0A3R7FQV7-F1
#
_cell.length_a   1.000
_cell.length_b   1.000
_cell.length_c   1.000
_cell.angle_alpha   90.00
_cell.angle_beta   90.00
_cell.angle_gamma   90.00
#
_symmetry.space_group_name_H-M   'P 1'
#
loop_
_entity.id
_entity.type
_entity.pdbx_description
1 polymer ?
#
loop_
_entity_poly.entity_id
_entity_poly.type
_entity_poly.pdbx_seq_one_letter_code
_entity_poly.pdbx_strand_id
1 'polypeptide(L)'
;MSDMRRKNAMDRKVAKLEKVADTLTRLVNALRDSESRRVSQLLNLIRSNASFDELQLFLEQQFSHYELESTPELHDIRSHLSQTTDIAPLGWRYLRVDRLADDPVYKVPAKPWTAVTDDNELVSHLVSLWLTWTYPWFNWLDADCLIKHMQAGKLNSRFCSPFLVNIILAEACYYSDYEEVFTVPGDMLSRGDQFFDEARRLFEAGEDEGDCPSLPTIQGLMILFVRMTLMGKDRMGWVYLDLAARGAQEYAASHPPHPMEDAEERRAIDRTLWGIFNMASTASVSLMKHFDIHPPQQSPITRIIHQRHKHDVWQPYPRPTDAGVPSHISCVFNRWCAIACITVEISRAFFQPEDQIPRSEMLPFVNDIYQKLQDWYADMPECLLVQNVTVPHALSLHLFYHTTVMQIFGLLKANNEDLDPETVHRACTICIENARRIAYLIGIHRDKWGIGRMAPSTIQWLSIGMFTLLEALDSPDADTRNRTAFIELCIVARAFARRFPLAKGILRMIQLSANQMRVVLPAETDALFTDFETRSWDGKDRRAFSSFYPNFVTAVRQGATREGDVSMDRFLEKWDSLVISDFLIQLHATDQSLTDGSPHCETTALSSLHHSSTLIPPAPQPDARLARGIQHMATSPDHPPRMKRNTAPLKMITQLQYAYPGDPVALAHMQEQSDFAPLAGVTARAAMCSSFDLEDRARCLVEASG
;
A
#
# COMPACT_ATOMS: atom_id res chain seq x y z
N MET A 1 54.17 16.62 -9.69
CA MET A 1 53.70 15.22 -9.70
C MET A 1 52.21 15.07 -9.35
N SER A 2 51.61 15.89 -8.46
CA SER A 2 50.17 15.79 -8.14
C SER A 2 49.26 16.20 -9.31
N ASP A 3 49.68 17.18 -10.12
CA ASP A 3 48.91 17.69 -11.26
C ASP A 3 48.77 16.66 -12.40
N MET A 4 49.86 15.92 -12.70
CA MET A 4 49.86 14.86 -13.70
C MET A 4 49.01 13.66 -13.28
N ARG A 5 48.93 13.36 -11.98
CA ARG A 5 48.04 12.32 -11.44
C ARG A 5 46.58 12.73 -11.51
N ARG A 6 46.26 14.01 -11.27
CA ARG A 6 44.91 14.57 -11.41
C ARG A 6 44.44 14.54 -12.86
N LYS A 7 45.30 14.93 -13.80
CA LYS A 7 45.02 14.87 -15.24
C LYS A 7 44.78 13.43 -15.71
N ASN A 8 45.66 12.50 -15.35
CA ASN A 8 45.47 11.08 -15.70
C ASN A 8 44.21 10.45 -15.07
N ALA A 9 43.81 10.88 -13.87
CA ALA A 9 42.56 10.44 -13.25
C ALA A 9 41.33 11.04 -13.97
N MET A 10 41.43 12.29 -14.43
CA MET A 10 40.40 12.94 -15.25
C MET A 10 40.26 12.27 -16.61
N ASP A 11 41.38 11.97 -17.28
CA ASP A 11 41.39 11.30 -18.59
C ASP A 11 40.81 9.87 -18.50
N ARG A 12 41.12 9.12 -17.42
CA ARG A 12 40.46 7.83 -17.16
C ARG A 12 38.97 7.97 -16.89
N LYS A 13 38.56 9.04 -16.22
CA LYS A 13 37.14 9.32 -15.93
C LYS A 13 36.39 9.71 -17.20
N VAL A 14 36.99 10.53 -18.05
CA VAL A 14 36.45 10.91 -19.37
C VAL A 14 36.33 9.67 -20.26
N ALA A 15 37.38 8.85 -20.38
CA ALA A 15 37.33 7.61 -21.15
C ALA A 15 36.26 6.64 -20.63
N LYS A 16 36.06 6.57 -19.30
CA LYS A 16 34.98 5.74 -18.70
C LYS A 16 33.59 6.30 -19.04
N LEU A 17 33.42 7.62 -19.02
CA LEU A 17 32.15 8.28 -19.36
C LEU A 17 31.84 8.19 -20.86
N GLU A 18 32.84 8.36 -21.72
CA GLU A 18 32.74 8.14 -23.17
C GLU A 18 32.34 6.70 -23.48
N LYS A 19 32.95 5.72 -22.80
CA LYS A 19 32.56 4.32 -22.92
C LYS A 19 31.09 4.10 -22.53
N VAL A 20 30.63 4.66 -21.41
CA VAL A 20 29.23 4.57 -20.97
C VAL A 20 28.28 5.25 -21.99
N ALA A 21 28.67 6.41 -22.53
CA ALA A 21 27.88 7.13 -23.52
C ALA A 21 27.78 6.38 -24.86
N ASP A 22 28.88 5.73 -25.30
CA ASP A 22 28.92 4.91 -26.50
C ASP A 22 28.08 3.64 -26.32
N THR A 23 28.19 2.97 -25.16
CA THR A 23 27.33 1.84 -24.77
C THR A 23 25.85 2.25 -24.78
N LEU A 24 25.50 3.40 -24.19
CA LEU A 24 24.12 3.92 -24.19
C LEU A 24 23.61 4.21 -25.60
N THR A 25 24.44 4.80 -26.47
CA THR A 25 24.08 5.13 -27.85
C THR A 25 23.84 3.86 -28.67
N ARG A 26 24.68 2.85 -28.49
CA ARG A 26 24.53 1.52 -29.12
C ARG A 26 23.27 0.83 -28.63
N LEU A 27 23.04 0.78 -27.32
CA LEU A 27 21.78 0.30 -26.73
C LEU A 27 20.57 0.98 -27.38
N VAL A 28 20.56 2.31 -27.45
CA VAL A 28 19.46 3.08 -28.05
C VAL A 28 19.26 2.76 -29.54
N ASN A 29 20.32 2.48 -30.29
CA ASN A 29 20.23 2.15 -31.71
C ASN A 29 19.73 0.71 -31.94
N ALA A 30 20.20 -0.29 -31.19
CA ALA A 30 19.62 -1.64 -31.26
C ALA A 30 18.14 -1.69 -30.86
N LEU A 31 17.76 -0.86 -29.89
CA LEU A 31 16.37 -0.72 -29.46
C LEU A 31 15.49 -0.01 -30.50
N ARG A 32 16.08 0.81 -31.39
CA ARG A 32 15.35 1.57 -32.41
C ARG A 32 14.95 0.72 -33.61
N ASP A 33 15.74 -0.30 -33.92
CA ASP A 33 15.57 -1.13 -35.13
C ASP A 33 14.89 -2.48 -34.87
N SER A 34 14.53 -2.80 -33.61
CA SER A 34 13.95 -4.11 -33.27
C SER A 34 12.42 -4.08 -33.10
N GLU A 35 11.69 -4.75 -33.99
CA GLU A 35 10.26 -5.10 -33.79
C GLU A 35 10.07 -6.38 -32.94
N SER A 36 11.12 -6.84 -32.25
CA SER A 36 11.14 -8.11 -31.56
C SER A 36 10.42 -8.05 -30.21
N ARG A 37 9.43 -8.94 -30.02
CA ARG A 37 8.72 -9.17 -28.73
C ARG A 37 9.69 -9.31 -27.55
N ARG A 38 10.79 -10.05 -27.73
CA ARG A 38 11.81 -10.30 -26.68
C ARG A 38 12.49 -9.00 -26.24
N VAL A 39 12.69 -8.05 -27.16
CA VAL A 39 13.29 -6.74 -26.85
C VAL A 39 12.29 -5.85 -26.12
N SER A 40 11.01 -5.86 -26.51
CA SER A 40 9.96 -5.16 -25.75
C SER A 40 9.83 -5.65 -24.31
N GLN A 41 9.92 -6.97 -24.09
CA GLN A 41 9.95 -7.57 -22.76
C GLN A 41 11.17 -7.12 -21.95
N LEU A 42 12.37 -7.12 -22.55
CA LEU A 42 13.60 -6.62 -21.91
C LEU A 42 13.45 -5.13 -21.52
N LEU A 43 12.92 -4.30 -22.42
CA LEU A 43 12.68 -2.88 -22.15
C LEU A 43 11.73 -2.66 -20.99
N ASN A 44 10.63 -3.41 -20.94
CA ASN A 44 9.65 -3.31 -19.86
C ASN A 44 10.26 -3.76 -18.52
N LEU A 45 11.10 -4.80 -18.55
CA LEU A 45 11.84 -5.25 -17.38
C LEU A 45 12.80 -4.16 -16.86
N ILE A 46 13.58 -3.54 -17.75
CA ILE A 46 14.45 -2.39 -17.41
C ILE A 46 13.63 -1.23 -16.82
N ARG A 47 12.52 -0.86 -17.50
CA ARG A 47 11.63 0.23 -17.05
C ARG A 47 11.00 -0.04 -15.68
N SER A 48 10.89 -1.31 -15.27
CA SER A 48 10.39 -1.69 -13.95
C SER A 48 11.43 -1.56 -12.82
N ASN A 49 12.64 -1.03 -13.09
CA ASN A 49 13.78 -1.00 -12.17
C ASN A 49 14.27 -2.41 -11.78
N ALA A 50 14.39 -3.30 -12.77
CA ALA A 50 14.95 -4.63 -12.54
C ALA A 50 16.42 -4.59 -12.08
N SER A 51 16.82 -5.57 -11.27
CA SER A 51 18.21 -5.72 -10.84
C SER A 51 19.08 -6.22 -11.99
N PHE A 52 20.40 -6.06 -11.87
CA PHE A 52 21.33 -6.59 -12.87
C PHE A 52 21.25 -8.11 -13.00
N ASP A 53 21.05 -8.83 -11.90
CA ASP A 53 20.88 -10.28 -11.91
C ASP A 53 19.61 -10.69 -12.67
N GLU A 54 18.48 -10.02 -12.42
CA GLU A 54 17.22 -10.25 -13.15
C GLU A 54 17.41 -10.03 -14.67
N LEU A 55 18.10 -8.96 -15.05
CA LEU A 55 18.39 -8.64 -16.45
C LEU A 55 19.32 -9.67 -17.10
N GLN A 56 20.38 -10.09 -16.40
CA GLN A 56 21.34 -11.08 -16.90
C GLN A 56 20.64 -12.42 -17.19
N LEU A 57 19.78 -12.86 -16.27
CA LEU A 57 19.05 -14.11 -16.44
C LEU A 57 18.04 -14.05 -17.58
N PHE A 58 17.34 -12.94 -17.72
CA PHE A 58 16.43 -12.76 -18.85
C PHE A 58 17.18 -12.89 -20.18
N LEU A 59 18.37 -12.28 -20.27
CA LEU A 59 19.22 -12.38 -21.47
C LEU A 59 19.67 -13.82 -21.73
N GLU A 60 20.12 -14.53 -20.71
CA GLU A 60 20.59 -15.93 -20.81
C GLU A 60 19.46 -16.90 -21.17
N GLN A 61 18.23 -16.65 -20.72
CA GLN A 61 17.07 -17.50 -20.99
C GLN A 61 16.45 -17.24 -22.36
N GLN A 62 16.40 -15.97 -22.79
CA GLN A 62 15.61 -15.58 -23.97
C GLN A 62 16.44 -15.40 -25.25
N PHE A 63 17.77 -15.33 -25.14
CA PHE A 63 18.68 -15.17 -26.28
C PHE A 63 19.76 -16.25 -26.26
N SER A 64 20.03 -16.85 -27.42
CA SER A 64 21.13 -17.80 -27.56
C SER A 64 22.49 -17.10 -27.46
N HIS A 65 23.54 -17.85 -27.09
CA HIS A 65 24.91 -17.33 -27.05
C HIS A 65 25.32 -16.67 -28.36
N TYR A 66 24.94 -17.29 -29.49
CA TYR A 66 25.22 -16.77 -30.82
C TYR A 66 24.43 -15.48 -31.13
N GLU A 67 23.14 -15.38 -30.78
CA GLU A 67 22.37 -14.13 -30.93
C GLU A 67 22.95 -13.00 -30.08
N LEU A 68 23.38 -13.33 -28.85
CA LEU A 68 24.02 -12.39 -27.94
C LEU A 68 25.36 -11.90 -28.50
N GLU A 69 26.19 -12.76 -29.09
CA GLU A 69 27.48 -12.38 -29.68
C GLU A 69 27.37 -11.71 -31.06
N SER A 70 26.36 -12.09 -31.85
CA SER A 70 26.12 -11.53 -33.20
C SER A 70 25.42 -10.17 -33.17
N THR A 71 24.73 -9.84 -32.08
CA THR A 71 24.14 -8.52 -31.84
C THR A 71 25.08 -7.73 -30.93
N PRO A 72 25.91 -6.82 -31.47
CA PRO A 72 26.92 -6.10 -30.70
C PRO A 72 26.37 -5.43 -29.43
N GLU A 73 25.11 -5.01 -29.48
CA GLU A 73 24.45 -4.29 -28.40
C GLU A 73 24.01 -5.23 -27.26
N LEU A 74 23.50 -6.43 -27.58
CA LEU A 74 23.19 -7.44 -26.56
C LEU A 74 24.46 -8.04 -25.97
N HIS A 75 25.50 -8.22 -26.78
CA HIS A 75 26.84 -8.59 -26.32
C HIS A 75 27.37 -7.55 -25.33
N ASP A 76 27.30 -6.27 -25.69
CA ASP A 76 27.77 -5.17 -24.85
C ASP A 76 26.99 -5.13 -23.53
N ILE A 77 25.65 -5.21 -23.56
CA ILE A 77 24.81 -5.31 -22.35
C ILE A 77 25.25 -6.48 -21.47
N ARG A 78 25.34 -7.69 -22.04
CA ARG A 78 25.75 -8.90 -21.30
C ARG A 78 27.15 -8.74 -20.71
N SER A 79 28.12 -8.28 -21.49
CA SER A 79 29.50 -8.09 -21.02
C SER A 79 29.60 -7.07 -19.89
N HIS A 80 28.79 -6.01 -19.94
CA HIS A 80 28.70 -5.02 -18.87
C HIS A 80 28.05 -5.61 -17.62
N LEU A 81 26.97 -6.37 -17.76
CA LEU A 81 26.33 -7.07 -16.65
C LEU A 81 27.31 -8.04 -15.98
N SER A 82 28.00 -8.87 -16.76
CA SER A 82 29.02 -9.83 -16.28
C SER A 82 30.21 -9.16 -15.59
N GLN A 83 30.67 -8.01 -16.09
CA GLN A 83 31.72 -7.22 -15.43
C GLN A 83 31.26 -6.59 -14.11
N THR A 84 29.95 -6.45 -13.91
CA THR A 84 29.36 -5.89 -12.69
C THR A 84 29.09 -6.99 -11.66
N THR A 85 28.79 -8.23 -12.08
CA THR A 85 28.60 -9.40 -11.20
C THR A 85 29.90 -9.94 -10.60
N ASP A 86 31.05 -9.84 -11.29
CA ASP A 86 32.37 -10.17 -10.71
C ASP A 86 32.84 -9.18 -9.63
N ILE A 87 32.11 -8.08 -9.47
CA ILE A 87 32.17 -7.24 -8.28
C ILE A 87 31.16 -7.84 -7.27
N ALA A 88 31.48 -9.00 -6.68
CA ALA A 88 30.89 -9.37 -5.37
C ALA A 88 30.92 -8.10 -4.50
N PRO A 89 29.84 -7.70 -3.80
CA PRO A 89 29.51 -6.32 -3.47
C PRO A 89 30.70 -5.63 -2.78
N LEU A 90 31.64 -5.13 -3.59
CA LEU A 90 32.81 -4.39 -3.18
C LEU A 90 32.30 -2.98 -2.98
N GLY A 91 31.44 -2.88 -1.97
CA GLY A 91 30.86 -1.67 -1.45
C GLY A 91 30.24 -0.73 -2.48
N TRP A 92 28.94 -0.55 -2.31
CA TRP A 92 28.41 0.82 -2.26
C TRP A 92 29.23 1.76 -1.32
N ARG A 93 30.20 1.23 -0.54
CA ARG A 93 31.30 1.91 0.18
C ARG A 93 32.18 2.88 -0.64
N TYR A 94 32.17 2.87 -1.96
CA TYR A 94 32.56 4.09 -2.66
C TYR A 94 31.37 5.02 -2.63
N LEU A 95 31.41 6.05 -1.77
CA LEU A 95 30.59 7.27 -1.86
C LEU A 95 30.20 7.48 -3.32
N ARG A 96 28.95 7.15 -3.69
CA ARG A 96 28.45 7.47 -5.02
C ARG A 96 28.78 8.94 -5.21
N VAL A 97 29.37 9.32 -6.35
CA VAL A 97 29.61 10.74 -6.67
C VAL A 97 28.31 11.53 -6.49
N ASP A 98 27.18 10.87 -6.74
CA ASP A 98 25.82 11.31 -6.48
C ASP A 98 25.58 11.69 -5.00
N ARG A 99 25.96 10.84 -4.02
CA ARG A 99 25.84 11.14 -2.57
C ARG A 99 26.70 12.33 -2.13
N LEU A 100 27.82 12.59 -2.81
CA LEU A 100 28.65 13.78 -2.54
C LEU A 100 28.06 15.08 -3.11
N ALA A 101 27.07 14.98 -4.02
CA ALA A 101 26.39 16.10 -4.64
C ALA A 101 25.00 16.38 -4.04
N ASP A 102 24.42 15.42 -3.29
CA ASP A 102 23.18 15.60 -2.54
C ASP A 102 23.40 16.66 -1.44
N ASP A 103 22.82 17.85 -1.60
CA ASP A 103 22.75 18.89 -0.56
C ASP A 103 21.32 18.93 -0.01
N PRO A 104 21.06 18.37 1.19
CA PRO A 104 19.73 18.33 1.77
C PRO A 104 19.10 19.72 1.86
N VAL A 105 17.88 19.85 1.31
CA VAL A 105 17.09 21.09 1.36
C VAL A 105 16.83 21.54 2.80
N TYR A 106 16.61 20.56 3.68
CA TYR A 106 16.37 20.78 5.10
C TYR A 106 17.49 20.16 5.91
N LYS A 107 18.22 21.00 6.65
CA LYS A 107 19.33 20.59 7.53
C LYS A 107 18.84 20.50 8.97
N VAL A 108 18.90 19.29 9.54
CA VAL A 108 18.39 18.96 10.87
C VAL A 108 19.32 17.98 11.57
N PRO A 109 19.44 18.03 12.91
CA PRO A 109 20.33 17.13 13.63
C PRO A 109 19.69 15.73 13.80
N ALA A 110 20.52 14.71 13.95
CA ALA A 110 20.09 13.35 14.31
C ALA A 110 19.74 13.25 15.80
N LYS A 111 20.66 13.71 16.67
CA LYS A 111 20.41 13.83 18.11
C LYS A 111 19.71 15.16 18.42
N PRO A 112 18.74 15.19 19.35
CA PRO A 112 18.30 14.10 20.23
C PRO A 112 17.13 13.27 19.68
N TRP A 113 16.83 13.35 18.38
CA TRP A 113 15.58 12.84 17.81
C TRP A 113 15.55 11.34 17.55
N THR A 114 16.69 10.73 17.24
CA THR A 114 16.80 9.30 17.00
C THR A 114 17.99 8.69 17.73
N ALA A 115 17.81 7.47 18.21
CA ALA A 115 18.88 6.63 18.76
C ALA A 115 19.49 5.69 17.71
N VAL A 116 18.89 5.62 16.51
CA VAL A 116 19.28 4.69 15.44
C VAL A 116 20.60 5.12 14.78
N THR A 117 20.84 6.43 14.67
CA THR A 117 22.05 6.97 14.03
C THR A 117 22.45 8.31 14.63
N ASP A 118 23.75 8.60 14.56
CA ASP A 118 24.35 9.89 14.92
C ASP A 118 24.66 10.75 13.68
N ASP A 119 24.35 10.26 12.48
CA ASP A 119 24.63 10.93 11.21
C ASP A 119 23.57 11.99 10.87
N ASN A 120 23.91 13.26 11.11
CA ASN A 120 23.07 14.41 10.76
C ASN A 120 22.79 14.51 9.25
N GLU A 121 23.72 14.08 8.39
CA GLU A 121 23.55 14.16 6.93
C GLU A 121 22.55 13.14 6.44
N LEU A 122 22.60 11.91 6.98
CA LEU A 122 21.59 10.89 6.70
C LEU A 122 20.19 11.36 7.12
N VAL A 123 20.05 11.90 8.34
CA VAL A 123 18.76 12.39 8.85
C VAL A 123 18.26 13.57 8.02
N SER A 124 19.13 14.53 7.68
CA SER A 124 18.79 15.67 6.81
C SER A 124 18.36 15.21 5.41
N HIS A 125 19.06 14.23 4.82
CA HIS A 125 18.72 13.63 3.53
C HIS A 125 17.33 12.97 3.56
N LEU A 126 17.05 12.15 4.58
CA LEU A 126 15.77 11.46 4.73
C LEU A 126 14.60 12.44 4.96
N VAL A 127 14.77 13.41 5.84
CA VAL A 127 13.75 14.45 6.06
C VAL A 127 13.49 15.25 4.78
N SER A 128 14.55 15.58 4.03
CA SER A 128 14.41 16.27 2.74
C SER A 128 13.69 15.44 1.69
N LEU A 129 13.95 14.13 1.62
CA LEU A 129 13.21 13.21 0.75
C LEU A 129 11.72 13.18 1.10
N TRP A 130 11.39 13.03 2.37
CA TRP A 130 10.00 12.93 2.82
C TRP A 130 9.22 14.23 2.57
N LEU A 131 9.81 15.37 2.90
CA LEU A 131 9.20 16.68 2.66
C LEU A 131 9.03 17.01 1.17
N THR A 132 9.85 16.42 0.30
CA THR A 132 9.79 16.66 -1.15
C THR A 132 8.77 15.77 -1.86
N TRP A 133 8.68 14.50 -1.48
CA TRP A 133 7.95 13.49 -2.27
C TRP A 133 6.68 12.95 -1.62
N THR A 134 6.65 12.87 -0.28
CA THR A 134 5.51 12.30 0.45
C THR A 134 4.61 13.40 1.01
N TYR A 135 5.20 14.32 1.77
CA TYR A 135 4.48 15.38 2.46
C TYR A 135 3.56 16.23 1.56
N PRO A 136 3.95 16.65 0.34
CA PRO A 136 3.13 17.56 -0.46
C PRO A 136 1.74 17.03 -0.85
N TRP A 137 1.61 15.70 -0.95
CA TRP A 137 0.32 15.05 -1.21
C TRP A 137 -0.58 15.07 0.03
N PHE A 138 0.01 14.92 1.21
CA PHE A 138 -0.69 14.65 2.45
C PHE A 138 -0.90 15.90 3.33
N ASN A 139 0.11 16.76 3.47
CA ASN A 139 0.05 18.09 4.09
C ASN A 139 -0.72 18.20 5.44
N TRP A 140 -0.76 17.13 6.24
CA TRP A 140 -1.44 17.10 7.54
C TRP A 140 -0.56 17.56 8.70
N LEU A 141 0.62 18.10 8.41
CA LEU A 141 1.49 18.74 9.38
C LEU A 141 2.00 20.09 8.85
N ASP A 142 2.52 20.94 9.73
CA ASP A 142 3.20 22.16 9.32
C ASP A 142 4.71 21.91 9.23
N ALA A 143 5.24 21.85 8.00
CA ALA A 143 6.64 21.52 7.76
C ALA A 143 7.60 22.56 8.34
N ASP A 144 7.24 23.85 8.31
CA ASP A 144 8.08 24.92 8.86
C ASP A 144 8.17 24.80 10.39
N CYS A 145 7.04 24.54 11.06
CA CYS A 145 7.02 24.28 12.50
C CYS A 145 7.84 23.02 12.85
N LEU A 146 7.66 21.92 12.11
CA LEU A 146 8.39 20.68 12.31
C LEU A 146 9.91 20.92 12.21
N ILE A 147 10.37 21.51 11.11
CA ILE A 147 11.80 21.75 10.87
C ILE A 147 12.40 22.70 11.91
N LYS A 148 11.73 23.82 12.20
CA LYS A 148 12.17 24.78 13.22
C LYS A 148 12.37 24.10 14.57
N HIS A 149 11.44 23.24 14.97
CA HIS A 149 11.51 22.52 16.24
C HIS A 149 12.56 21.42 16.23
N MET A 150 12.69 20.71 15.11
CA MET A 150 13.72 19.69 14.93
C MET A 150 15.13 20.30 15.01
N GLN A 151 15.36 21.45 14.36
CA GLN A 151 16.62 22.20 14.44
C GLN A 151 16.94 22.70 15.84
N ALA A 152 15.92 23.08 16.62
CA ALA A 152 16.11 23.53 17.99
C ALA A 152 16.54 22.40 18.95
N GLY A 153 16.32 21.13 18.59
CA GLY A 153 16.74 19.98 19.39
C GLY A 153 16.06 19.88 20.77
N LYS A 154 14.87 20.47 20.94
CA LYS A 154 14.14 20.49 22.22
C LYS A 154 13.06 19.41 22.24
N LEU A 155 13.24 18.41 23.10
CA LEU A 155 12.30 17.28 23.24
C LEU A 155 10.91 17.70 23.73
N ASN A 156 10.82 18.74 24.57
CA ASN A 156 9.55 19.33 25.01
C ASN A 156 9.00 20.25 23.92
N SER A 157 8.46 19.67 22.87
CA SER A 157 8.01 20.38 21.67
C SER A 157 6.58 20.00 21.31
N ARG A 158 5.79 21.01 20.89
CA ARG A 158 4.39 20.84 20.49
C ARG A 158 4.20 20.35 19.06
N PHE A 159 5.22 20.47 18.22
CA PHE A 159 5.15 20.18 16.77
C PHE A 159 6.14 19.10 16.30
N CYS A 160 6.93 18.56 17.22
CA CYS A 160 7.97 17.58 16.90
C CYS A 160 8.23 16.71 18.13
N SER A 161 8.40 15.41 17.93
CA SER A 161 8.77 14.45 18.95
C SER A 161 9.71 13.40 18.34
N PRO A 162 10.53 12.69 19.14
CA PRO A 162 11.32 11.56 18.66
C PRO A 162 10.47 10.52 17.93
N PHE A 163 9.27 10.23 18.44
CA PHE A 163 8.34 9.30 17.79
C PHE A 163 8.00 9.74 16.36
N LEU A 164 7.54 10.99 16.19
CA LEU A 164 7.18 11.54 14.88
C LEU A 164 8.39 11.55 13.93
N VAL A 165 9.57 11.94 14.41
CA VAL A 165 10.78 11.96 13.58
C VAL A 165 11.15 10.56 13.11
N ASN A 166 11.20 9.57 14.00
CA ASN A 166 11.60 8.21 13.61
C ASN A 166 10.62 7.59 12.61
N ILE A 167 9.31 7.82 12.74
CA ILE A 167 8.35 7.29 11.76
C ILE A 167 8.44 8.02 10.40
N ILE A 168 8.74 9.32 10.39
CA ILE A 168 9.07 10.07 9.16
C ILE A 168 10.31 9.47 8.49
N LEU A 169 11.37 9.21 9.26
CA LEU A 169 12.61 8.61 8.74
C LEU A 169 12.36 7.21 8.17
N ALA A 170 11.55 6.40 8.83
CA ALA A 170 11.18 5.07 8.34
C ALA A 170 10.46 5.11 6.98
N GLU A 171 9.54 6.06 6.78
CA GLU A 171 8.86 6.24 5.51
C GLU A 171 9.79 6.83 4.43
N ALA A 172 10.64 7.78 4.81
CA ALA A 172 11.62 8.40 3.92
C ALA A 172 12.60 7.39 3.32
N CYS A 173 12.99 6.37 4.10
CA CYS A 173 13.94 5.33 3.69
C CYS A 173 13.52 4.62 2.40
N TYR A 174 12.23 4.56 2.11
CA TYR A 174 11.73 4.01 0.86
C TYR A 174 12.28 4.76 -0.37
N TYR A 175 12.51 6.08 -0.26
CA TYR A 175 13.00 6.95 -1.33
C TYR A 175 14.52 7.09 -1.38
N SER A 176 15.25 6.50 -0.43
CA SER A 176 16.71 6.58 -0.40
C SER A 176 17.34 5.34 -1.03
N ASP A 177 18.46 5.57 -1.70
CA ASP A 177 19.33 4.52 -2.25
C ASP A 177 20.61 4.34 -1.40
N TYR A 178 20.65 4.91 -0.20
CA TYR A 178 21.80 4.82 0.71
C TYR A 178 21.87 3.43 1.35
N GLU A 179 23.07 2.93 1.62
CA GLU A 179 23.24 1.59 2.22
C GLU A 179 22.72 1.57 3.67
N GLU A 180 22.84 2.71 4.37
CA GLU A 180 22.49 2.87 5.78
C GLU A 180 20.99 2.76 6.07
N VAL A 181 20.12 2.77 5.06
CA VAL A 181 18.67 2.61 5.26
C VAL A 181 18.22 1.15 5.33
N PHE A 182 19.09 0.20 4.99
CA PHE A 182 18.79 -1.22 4.96
C PHE A 182 19.22 -1.90 6.27
N THR A 183 18.29 -2.63 6.92
CA THR A 183 18.66 -3.48 8.07
C THR A 183 19.25 -4.82 7.61
N VAL A 184 18.85 -5.30 6.43
CA VAL A 184 19.43 -6.47 5.77
C VAL A 184 20.03 -6.02 4.43
N PRO A 185 21.37 -6.03 4.28
CA PRO A 185 22.02 -5.60 3.04
C PRO A 185 21.48 -6.36 1.83
N GLY A 186 21.05 -5.62 0.80
CA GLY A 186 20.53 -6.18 -0.45
C GLY A 186 19.03 -6.54 -0.42
N ASP A 187 18.39 -6.60 0.74
CA ASP A 187 16.94 -6.81 0.84
C ASP A 187 16.19 -5.48 0.76
N MET A 188 15.56 -5.21 -0.39
CA MET A 188 14.79 -3.98 -0.63
C MET A 188 13.61 -3.76 0.32
N LEU A 189 13.06 -4.83 0.92
CA LEU A 189 11.92 -4.75 1.82
C LEU A 189 12.34 -4.36 3.25
N SER A 190 13.62 -4.52 3.60
CA SER A 190 14.18 -4.20 4.91
C SER A 190 14.41 -2.71 5.17
N ARG A 191 14.09 -1.85 4.20
CA ARG A 191 14.37 -0.41 4.26
C ARG A 191 13.55 0.27 5.37
N GLY A 192 14.29 0.99 6.22
CA GLY A 192 13.73 1.81 7.29
C GLY A 192 13.21 1.04 8.50
N ASP A 193 13.38 -0.29 8.57
CA ASP A 193 12.86 -1.10 9.67
C ASP A 193 13.43 -0.67 11.04
N GLN A 194 14.73 -0.36 11.11
CA GLN A 194 15.37 0.18 12.32
C GLN A 194 14.72 1.47 12.85
N PHE A 195 14.30 2.38 11.96
CA PHE A 195 13.61 3.61 12.34
C PHE A 195 12.16 3.35 12.72
N PHE A 196 11.52 2.40 12.05
CA PHE A 196 10.16 1.97 12.35
C PHE A 196 10.07 1.28 13.72
N ASP A 197 11.02 0.40 14.04
CA ASP A 197 11.10 -0.28 15.33
C ASP A 197 11.36 0.73 16.46
N GLU A 198 12.24 1.70 16.24
CA GLU A 198 12.46 2.78 17.21
C GLU A 198 11.21 3.66 17.39
N ALA A 199 10.51 3.99 16.31
CA ALA A 199 9.25 4.73 16.40
C ALA A 199 8.21 3.97 17.21
N ARG A 200 8.06 2.67 16.98
CA ARG A 200 7.14 1.80 17.75
C ARG A 200 7.53 1.77 19.23
N ARG A 201 8.81 1.55 19.54
CA ARG A 201 9.34 1.55 20.91
C ARG A 201 9.05 2.88 21.63
N LEU A 202 9.23 4.00 20.93
CA LEU A 202 8.95 5.34 21.46
C LEU A 202 7.45 5.58 21.67
N PHE A 203 6.61 5.10 20.77
CA PHE A 203 5.15 5.17 20.91
C PHE A 203 4.68 4.37 22.13
N GLU A 204 5.12 3.11 22.25
CA GLU A 204 4.76 2.21 23.35
C GLU A 204 5.28 2.70 24.71
N ALA A 205 6.48 3.30 24.74
CA ALA A 205 7.03 3.89 25.96
C ALA A 205 6.32 5.20 26.36
N GLY A 206 5.69 5.90 25.41
CA GLY A 206 5.06 7.20 25.59
C GLY A 206 3.55 7.16 25.89
N GLU A 207 2.90 6.00 25.85
CA GLU A 207 1.47 5.84 26.18
C GLU A 207 1.13 6.27 27.63
N ASP A 208 2.14 6.49 28.49
CA ASP A 208 1.99 6.82 29.91
C ASP A 208 2.12 8.35 30.25
N GLU A 209 2.36 9.26 29.29
CA GLU A 209 2.72 10.66 29.59
C GLU A 209 1.57 11.71 29.66
N GLY A 210 0.29 11.35 29.42
CA GLY A 210 -0.83 12.29 29.65
C GLY A 210 -2.22 11.80 29.25
N ASP A 211 -3.27 12.51 29.70
CA ASP A 211 -4.68 12.16 29.45
C ASP A 211 -5.15 12.43 28.01
N CYS A 212 -4.42 13.23 27.21
CA CYS A 212 -4.80 13.59 25.83
C CYS A 212 -3.60 13.44 24.87
N PRO A 213 -3.76 12.80 23.69
CA PRO A 213 -2.67 12.62 22.73
C PRO A 213 -2.13 13.95 22.19
N SER A 214 -0.80 14.09 22.13
CA SER A 214 -0.16 15.27 21.55
C SER A 214 -0.31 15.35 20.02
N LEU A 215 -0.20 16.54 19.42
CA LEU A 215 -0.26 16.73 17.97
C LEU A 215 0.77 15.85 17.21
N PRO A 216 2.05 15.76 17.63
CA PRO A 216 3.02 14.87 17.00
C PRO A 216 2.67 13.38 17.14
N THR A 217 2.02 12.98 18.24
CA THR A 217 1.53 11.60 18.41
C THR A 217 0.46 11.28 17.37
N ILE A 218 -0.51 12.17 17.21
CA ILE A 218 -1.59 12.01 16.22
C ILE A 218 -1.01 11.95 14.79
N GLN A 219 -0.11 12.86 14.45
CA GLN A 219 0.56 12.88 13.14
C GLN A 219 1.41 11.62 12.90
N GLY A 220 2.11 11.13 13.94
CA GLY A 220 2.91 9.91 13.85
C GLY A 220 2.06 8.65 13.67
N LEU A 221 0.88 8.58 14.31
CA LEU A 221 -0.09 7.51 14.11
C LEU A 221 -0.61 7.44 12.67
N MET A 222 -0.80 8.60 12.01
CA MET A 222 -1.17 8.64 10.59
C MET A 222 -0.08 8.05 9.69
N ILE A 223 1.19 8.31 9.99
CA ILE A 223 2.31 7.74 9.24
C ILE A 223 2.48 6.24 9.55
N LEU A 224 2.25 5.82 10.81
CA LEU A 224 2.19 4.40 11.17
C LEU A 224 1.10 3.67 10.39
N PHE A 225 -0.08 4.26 10.25
CA PHE A 225 -1.14 3.70 9.39
C PHE A 225 -0.63 3.46 7.97
N VAL A 226 -0.04 4.48 7.33
CA VAL A 226 0.52 4.36 5.98
C VAL A 226 1.58 3.26 5.92
N ARG A 227 2.55 3.24 6.84
CA ARG A 227 3.61 2.21 6.89
C ARG A 227 3.03 0.80 7.02
N MET A 228 2.07 0.60 7.93
CA MET A 228 1.42 -0.71 8.12
C MET A 228 0.66 -1.16 6.87
N THR A 229 -0.03 -0.24 6.20
CA THR A 229 -0.69 -0.53 4.93
C THR A 229 0.30 -0.95 3.85
N LEU A 230 1.43 -0.24 3.71
CA LEU A 230 2.47 -0.58 2.73
C LEU A 230 3.13 -1.93 2.99
N MET A 231 3.20 -2.35 4.26
CA MET A 231 3.66 -3.68 4.68
C MET A 231 2.61 -4.79 4.47
N GLY A 232 1.42 -4.47 3.94
CA GLY A 232 0.33 -5.44 3.78
C GLY A 232 -0.33 -5.86 5.10
N LYS A 233 -0.20 -5.03 6.13
CA LYS A 233 -0.73 -5.23 7.49
C LYS A 233 -1.77 -4.15 7.84
N ASP A 234 -2.61 -3.78 6.87
CA ASP A 234 -3.57 -2.69 7.02
C ASP A 234 -4.63 -2.93 8.10
N ARG A 235 -4.86 -4.17 8.58
CA ARG A 235 -5.72 -4.41 9.76
C ARG A 235 -5.18 -3.71 11.00
N MET A 236 -3.88 -3.83 11.24
CA MET A 236 -3.20 -3.10 12.31
C MET A 236 -3.08 -1.62 11.97
N GLY A 237 -2.86 -1.29 10.69
CA GLY A 237 -2.91 0.10 10.22
C GLY A 237 -4.23 0.79 10.60
N TRP A 238 -5.36 0.10 10.44
CA TRP A 238 -6.69 0.62 10.78
C TRP A 238 -6.82 0.96 12.26
N VAL A 239 -6.18 0.18 13.14
CA VAL A 239 -6.11 0.49 14.58
C VAL A 239 -5.34 1.79 14.82
N TYR A 240 -4.22 2.02 14.14
CA TYR A 240 -3.49 3.29 14.26
C TYR A 240 -4.29 4.48 13.71
N LEU A 241 -5.04 4.29 12.63
CA LEU A 241 -5.95 5.32 12.09
C LEU A 241 -7.08 5.64 13.08
N ASP A 242 -7.66 4.63 13.73
CA ASP A 242 -8.66 4.80 14.80
C ASP A 242 -8.08 5.57 16.00
N LEU A 243 -6.89 5.20 16.46
CA LEU A 243 -6.19 5.93 17.53
C LEU A 243 -5.93 7.39 17.15
N ALA A 244 -5.51 7.66 15.90
CA ALA A 244 -5.30 9.01 15.41
C ALA A 244 -6.61 9.81 15.38
N ALA A 245 -7.70 9.22 14.89
CA ALA A 245 -9.00 9.86 14.81
C ALA A 245 -9.55 10.20 16.20
N ARG A 246 -9.52 9.25 17.15
CA ARG A 246 -9.93 9.50 18.54
C ARG A 246 -9.05 10.55 19.21
N GLY A 247 -7.73 10.45 19.03
CA GLY A 247 -6.79 11.44 19.55
C GLY A 247 -7.05 12.84 19.00
N ALA A 248 -7.38 12.96 17.71
CA ALA A 248 -7.73 14.23 17.09
C ALA A 248 -9.04 14.82 17.60
N GLN A 249 -10.06 14.00 17.84
CA GLN A 249 -11.31 14.45 18.45
C GLN A 249 -11.08 14.97 19.88
N GLU A 250 -10.32 14.24 20.70
CA GLU A 250 -9.95 14.66 22.05
C GLU A 250 -9.08 15.93 22.04
N TYR A 251 -8.15 16.03 21.10
CA TYR A 251 -7.30 17.21 20.93
C TYR A 251 -8.12 18.44 20.50
N ALA A 252 -9.03 18.29 19.54
CA ALA A 252 -9.92 19.37 19.10
C ALA A 252 -10.85 19.85 20.22
N ALA A 253 -11.37 18.94 21.05
CA ALA A 253 -12.22 19.27 22.18
C ALA A 253 -11.45 20.02 23.30
N SER A 254 -10.18 19.70 23.50
CA SER A 254 -9.31 20.37 24.49
C SER A 254 -8.69 21.68 23.98
N HIS A 255 -8.67 21.90 22.66
CA HIS A 255 -8.10 23.10 22.02
C HIS A 255 -9.13 23.79 21.10
N PRO A 256 -10.24 24.32 21.67
CA PRO A 256 -11.22 25.06 20.88
C PRO A 256 -10.60 26.34 20.29
N PRO A 257 -10.99 26.78 19.08
CA PRO A 257 -10.48 28.00 18.49
C PRO A 257 -10.69 29.22 19.40
N HIS A 258 -9.67 30.05 19.59
CA HIS A 258 -9.77 31.27 20.38
C HIS A 258 -9.22 32.50 19.62
N PRO A 259 -9.84 33.70 19.70
CA PRO A 259 -9.44 34.88 18.93
C PRO A 259 -8.00 35.39 19.10
N MET A 260 -7.30 34.96 20.15
CA MET A 260 -5.92 35.36 20.46
C MET A 260 -4.91 34.22 20.26
N GLU A 261 -5.32 33.13 19.61
CA GLU A 261 -4.47 31.98 19.34
C GLU A 261 -3.37 32.33 18.32
N ASP A 262 -2.19 31.74 18.50
CA ASP A 262 -1.10 31.89 17.56
C ASP A 262 -1.49 31.33 16.17
N ALA A 263 -1.26 32.11 15.12
CA ALA A 263 -1.69 31.76 13.78
C ALA A 263 -0.91 30.56 13.18
N GLU A 264 0.31 30.29 13.67
CA GLU A 264 1.08 29.09 13.29
C GLU A 264 0.50 27.85 13.95
N GLU A 265 0.24 27.94 15.24
CA GLU A 265 -0.39 26.89 16.02
C GLU A 265 -1.75 26.50 15.47
N ARG A 266 -2.65 27.48 15.26
CA ARG A 266 -3.98 27.22 14.72
C ARG A 266 -3.92 26.49 13.38
N ARG A 267 -3.02 26.93 12.49
CA ARG A 267 -2.83 26.33 11.17
C ARG A 267 -2.33 24.89 11.26
N ALA A 268 -1.40 24.59 12.18
CA ALA A 268 -0.92 23.23 12.39
C ALA A 268 -2.02 22.29 12.91
N ILE A 269 -2.87 22.79 13.82
CA ILE A 269 -4.04 22.06 14.33
C ILE A 269 -5.02 21.79 13.18
N ASP A 270 -5.46 22.82 12.46
CA ASP A 270 -6.45 22.70 11.37
C ASP A 270 -5.98 21.74 10.28
N ARG A 271 -4.70 21.83 9.88
CA ARG A 271 -4.10 20.88 8.91
C ARG A 271 -4.13 19.45 9.41
N THR A 272 -3.85 19.23 10.69
CA THR A 272 -3.86 17.88 11.28
C THR A 272 -5.27 17.31 11.31
N LEU A 273 -6.26 18.09 11.77
CA LEU A 273 -7.66 17.65 11.85
C LEU A 273 -8.23 17.32 10.46
N TRP A 274 -8.04 18.22 9.49
CA TRP A 274 -8.47 17.97 8.11
C TRP A 274 -7.68 16.85 7.44
N GLY A 275 -6.39 16.75 7.73
CA GLY A 275 -5.54 15.69 7.21
C GLY A 275 -5.99 14.29 7.63
N ILE A 276 -6.44 14.13 8.87
CA ILE A 276 -6.96 12.85 9.38
C ILE A 276 -8.29 12.52 8.71
N PHE A 277 -9.19 13.49 8.58
CA PHE A 277 -10.44 13.32 7.83
C PHE A 277 -10.15 12.88 6.39
N ASN A 278 -9.29 13.61 5.67
CA ASN A 278 -8.92 13.29 4.29
C ASN A 278 -8.31 11.89 4.15
N MET A 279 -7.49 11.49 5.11
CA MET A 279 -6.88 10.16 5.10
C MET A 279 -7.86 9.05 5.43
N ALA A 280 -8.74 9.23 6.39
CA ALA A 280 -9.82 8.28 6.68
C ALA A 280 -10.76 8.12 5.48
N SER A 281 -11.08 9.22 4.79
CA SER A 281 -11.82 9.19 3.52
C SER A 281 -11.05 8.41 2.44
N THR A 282 -9.76 8.68 2.27
CA THR A 282 -8.91 7.98 1.29
C THR A 282 -8.76 6.50 1.61
N ALA A 283 -8.62 6.14 2.88
CA ALA A 283 -8.57 4.77 3.37
C ALA A 283 -9.91 4.04 3.13
N SER A 284 -11.02 4.73 3.36
CA SER A 284 -12.38 4.20 3.14
C SER A 284 -12.59 3.82 1.68
N VAL A 285 -12.16 4.71 0.78
CA VAL A 285 -12.12 4.45 -0.66
C VAL A 285 -11.20 3.28 -0.99
N SER A 286 -9.98 3.26 -0.43
CA SER A 286 -8.96 2.26 -0.79
C SER A 286 -9.30 0.84 -0.33
N LEU A 287 -9.85 0.71 0.89
CA LEU A 287 -10.15 -0.55 1.55
C LEU A 287 -11.63 -0.96 1.40
N MET A 288 -12.46 -0.15 0.73
CA MET A 288 -13.90 -0.38 0.55
C MET A 288 -14.64 -0.61 1.88
N LYS A 289 -14.30 0.19 2.89
CA LYS A 289 -14.87 0.16 4.25
C LYS A 289 -15.29 1.57 4.66
N HIS A 290 -16.30 1.71 5.49
CA HIS A 290 -16.63 3.00 6.08
C HIS A 290 -15.74 3.25 7.30
N PHE A 291 -15.28 4.49 7.45
CA PHE A 291 -14.66 4.99 8.66
C PHE A 291 -15.53 6.12 9.21
N ASP A 292 -16.04 5.96 10.42
CA ASP A 292 -16.94 6.95 11.03
C ASP A 292 -16.15 8.17 11.51
N ILE A 293 -16.11 9.18 10.65
CA ILE A 293 -15.47 10.46 10.91
C ILE A 293 -16.24 11.58 10.21
N HIS A 294 -16.30 12.73 10.87
CA HIS A 294 -16.95 13.92 10.33
C HIS A 294 -15.90 14.95 9.90
N PRO A 295 -16.20 15.73 8.84
CA PRO A 295 -15.33 16.85 8.48
C PRO A 295 -15.24 17.83 9.67
N PRO A 296 -14.06 18.41 9.93
CA PRO A 296 -13.93 19.46 10.92
C PRO A 296 -14.86 20.65 10.62
N GLN A 297 -15.35 21.32 11.67
CA GLN A 297 -16.28 22.45 11.52
C GLN A 297 -15.61 23.69 10.89
N GLN A 298 -14.31 23.87 11.13
CA GLN A 298 -13.54 24.98 10.59
C GLN A 298 -13.19 24.73 9.12
N SER A 299 -13.15 25.77 8.30
CA SER A 299 -12.72 25.67 6.90
C SER A 299 -11.28 25.15 6.80
N PRO A 300 -10.96 24.27 5.83
CA PRO A 300 -9.67 23.59 5.75
C PRO A 300 -8.47 24.54 5.62
N ILE A 301 -8.59 25.64 4.86
CA ILE A 301 -7.57 26.69 4.75
C ILE A 301 -8.25 28.02 4.36
N THR A 302 -8.05 29.09 5.12
CA THR A 302 -8.72 30.39 4.91
C THR A 302 -8.12 31.24 3.76
N ARG A 303 -6.91 30.93 3.25
CA ARG A 303 -6.27 31.67 2.14
C ARG A 303 -5.53 30.75 1.18
N ILE A 304 -5.97 30.71 -0.07
CA ILE A 304 -5.26 30.04 -1.17
C ILE A 304 -4.46 31.10 -1.93
N ILE A 305 -3.13 30.98 -1.90
CA ILE A 305 -2.26 31.78 -2.75
C ILE A 305 -1.83 30.88 -3.91
N HIS A 306 -2.38 31.14 -5.09
CA HIS A 306 -2.08 30.38 -6.31
C HIS A 306 -0.78 30.82 -7.00
N GLN A 307 -0.22 31.96 -6.58
CA GLN A 307 0.96 32.58 -7.20
C GLN A 307 2.24 32.20 -6.45
N ARG A 308 3.39 32.31 -7.14
CA ARG A 308 4.72 32.08 -6.57
C ARG A 308 4.94 33.03 -5.38
N HIS A 309 4.84 32.50 -4.17
CA HIS A 309 5.23 33.20 -2.95
C HIS A 309 6.69 32.86 -2.63
N LYS A 310 7.43 33.79 -2.01
CA LYS A 310 8.86 33.60 -1.67
C LYS A 310 9.10 32.35 -0.80
N HIS A 311 8.09 31.96 -0.03
CA HIS A 311 8.12 30.80 0.87
C HIS A 311 7.39 29.57 0.32
N ASP A 312 6.83 29.63 -0.90
CA ASP A 312 6.04 28.55 -1.50
C ASP A 312 6.73 28.01 -2.77
N VAL A 313 7.95 27.48 -2.61
CA VAL A 313 8.75 26.95 -3.73
C VAL A 313 9.01 25.46 -3.50
N TRP A 314 8.64 24.64 -4.47
CA TRP A 314 8.99 23.23 -4.54
C TRP A 314 10.12 23.01 -5.55
N GLN A 315 11.03 22.12 -5.19
CA GLN A 315 12.11 21.64 -6.05
C GLN A 315 12.27 20.14 -5.86
N PRO A 316 12.58 19.39 -6.94
CA PRO A 316 12.90 17.98 -6.82
C PRO A 316 14.20 17.79 -6.03
N TYR A 317 14.23 16.80 -5.15
CA TYR A 317 15.39 16.41 -4.35
C TYR A 317 15.66 14.90 -4.57
N PRO A 318 16.91 14.44 -4.72
CA PRO A 318 18.17 15.17 -4.53
C PRO A 318 18.70 15.96 -5.73
N ARG A 319 17.95 15.99 -6.84
CA ARG A 319 18.39 16.64 -8.09
C ARG A 319 17.60 17.94 -8.32
N PRO A 320 17.98 19.07 -7.70
CA PRO A 320 17.27 20.33 -7.85
C PRO A 320 17.34 20.85 -9.28
N THR A 321 16.30 21.59 -9.68
CA THR A 321 16.29 22.37 -10.92
C THR A 321 16.65 23.82 -10.63
N ASP A 322 17.31 24.49 -11.57
CA ASP A 322 17.88 25.84 -11.37
C ASP A 322 16.85 26.91 -10.94
N ALA A 323 15.56 26.75 -11.27
CA ALA A 323 14.55 27.78 -11.05
C ALA A 323 13.53 27.52 -9.93
N GLY A 324 13.34 26.26 -9.49
CA GLY A 324 12.19 25.86 -8.67
C GLY A 324 10.82 26.26 -9.24
N VAL A 325 9.75 25.69 -8.69
CA VAL A 325 8.36 25.99 -9.12
C VAL A 325 7.48 26.28 -7.90
N PRO A 326 6.34 26.96 -8.04
CA PRO A 326 5.41 27.09 -6.92
C PRO A 326 4.97 25.73 -6.39
N SER A 327 4.89 25.57 -5.06
CA SER A 327 4.62 24.24 -4.48
C SER A 327 3.19 23.78 -4.71
N HIS A 328 2.21 24.71 -4.72
CA HIS A 328 0.79 24.40 -4.82
C HIS A 328 0.27 23.41 -3.74
N ILE A 329 1.00 23.17 -2.64
CA ILE A 329 0.62 22.23 -1.58
C ILE A 329 -0.75 22.60 -0.98
N SER A 330 -0.96 23.87 -0.65
CA SER A 330 -2.25 24.35 -0.14
C SER A 330 -3.38 24.25 -1.18
N CYS A 331 -3.07 24.37 -2.48
CA CYS A 331 -4.08 24.19 -3.52
C CYS A 331 -4.54 22.74 -3.57
N VAL A 332 -3.60 21.79 -3.57
CA VAL A 332 -3.88 20.35 -3.57
C VAL A 332 -4.65 19.95 -2.32
N PHE A 333 -4.20 20.39 -1.14
CA PHE A 333 -4.86 20.04 0.13
C PHE A 333 -6.32 20.50 0.19
N ASN A 334 -6.62 21.73 -0.26
CA ASN A 334 -8.01 22.22 -0.28
C ASN A 334 -8.90 21.39 -1.21
N ARG A 335 -8.42 21.06 -2.40
CA ARG A 335 -9.18 20.22 -3.34
C ARG A 335 -9.34 18.80 -2.78
N TRP A 336 -8.34 18.28 -2.08
CA TRP A 336 -8.41 16.99 -1.39
C TRP A 336 -9.47 16.99 -0.28
N CYS A 337 -9.54 18.04 0.55
CA CYS A 337 -10.61 18.22 1.53
C CYS A 337 -11.99 18.23 0.89
N ALA A 338 -12.16 18.93 -0.23
CA ALA A 338 -13.43 19.01 -0.93
C ALA A 338 -13.89 17.65 -1.49
N ILE A 339 -13.00 16.89 -2.14
CA ILE A 339 -13.35 15.54 -2.63
C ILE A 339 -13.51 14.53 -1.49
N ALA A 340 -12.79 14.71 -0.37
CA ALA A 340 -12.94 13.86 0.82
C ALA A 340 -14.38 13.88 1.36
N CYS A 341 -15.03 15.05 1.37
CA CYS A 341 -16.44 15.18 1.72
C CYS A 341 -17.36 14.33 0.81
N ILE A 342 -17.14 14.35 -0.51
CA ILE A 342 -17.90 13.52 -1.46
C ILE A 342 -17.64 12.03 -1.20
N THR A 343 -16.38 11.65 -0.98
CA THR A 343 -16.02 10.23 -0.76
C THR A 343 -16.57 9.66 0.54
N VAL A 344 -16.78 10.48 1.57
CA VAL A 344 -17.39 10.01 2.81
C VAL A 344 -18.86 9.64 2.59
N GLU A 345 -19.60 10.42 1.77
CA GLU A 345 -20.98 10.10 1.37
C GLU A 345 -21.05 8.74 0.67
N ILE A 346 -20.12 8.47 -0.25
CA ILE A 346 -19.99 7.18 -0.94
C ILE A 346 -19.75 6.07 0.09
N SER A 347 -18.76 6.23 0.95
CA SER A 347 -18.38 5.18 1.89
C SER A 347 -19.50 4.83 2.87
N ARG A 348 -20.27 5.83 3.32
CA ARG A 348 -21.41 5.65 4.21
C ARG A 348 -22.52 4.88 3.49
N ALA A 349 -22.93 5.34 2.31
CA ALA A 349 -24.01 4.73 1.54
C ALA A 349 -23.77 3.27 1.15
N PHE A 350 -22.51 2.87 0.91
CA PHE A 350 -22.17 1.52 0.46
C PHE A 350 -21.65 0.60 1.57
N PHE A 351 -21.06 1.13 2.63
CA PHE A 351 -20.32 0.31 3.61
C PHE A 351 -20.75 0.50 5.06
N GLN A 352 -21.61 1.47 5.38
CA GLN A 352 -22.20 1.60 6.71
C GLN A 352 -23.55 0.87 6.75
N PRO A 353 -23.70 -0.24 7.51
CA PRO A 353 -24.92 -1.06 7.51
C PRO A 353 -26.21 -0.28 7.77
N GLU A 354 -26.18 0.70 8.67
CA GLU A 354 -27.34 1.49 9.08
C GLU A 354 -27.79 2.49 8.01
N ASP A 355 -26.89 2.89 7.11
CA ASP A 355 -27.12 3.91 6.09
C ASP A 355 -27.10 3.33 4.66
N GLN A 356 -27.18 2.00 4.51
CA GLN A 356 -27.13 1.36 3.19
C GLN A 356 -28.30 1.80 2.32
N ILE A 357 -27.97 2.30 1.14
CA ILE A 357 -28.98 2.72 0.16
C ILE A 357 -29.70 1.50 -0.44
N PRO A 358 -31.04 1.57 -0.62
CA PRO A 358 -31.79 0.51 -1.30
C PRO A 358 -31.31 0.30 -2.74
N ARG A 359 -31.42 -0.93 -3.24
CA ARG A 359 -30.94 -1.27 -4.60
C ARG A 359 -31.57 -0.40 -5.70
N SER A 360 -32.85 -0.08 -5.55
CA SER A 360 -33.61 0.78 -6.47
C SER A 360 -33.10 2.22 -6.53
N GLU A 361 -32.43 2.69 -5.49
CA GLU A 361 -31.93 4.07 -5.37
C GLU A 361 -30.45 4.18 -5.75
N MET A 362 -29.75 3.06 -5.95
CA MET A 362 -28.31 3.05 -6.26
C MET A 362 -27.95 3.77 -7.55
N LEU A 363 -28.70 3.55 -8.64
CA LEU A 363 -28.41 4.20 -9.92
C LEU A 363 -28.61 5.74 -9.82
N PRO A 364 -29.75 6.26 -9.29
CA PRO A 364 -29.89 7.69 -9.01
C PRO A 364 -28.78 8.25 -8.12
N PHE A 365 -28.42 7.55 -7.03
CA PHE A 365 -27.36 7.98 -6.11
C PHE A 365 -26.00 8.06 -6.80
N VAL A 366 -25.62 7.03 -7.56
CA VAL A 366 -24.33 7.00 -8.28
C VAL A 366 -24.27 8.11 -9.33
N ASN A 367 -25.39 8.41 -10.01
CA ASN A 367 -25.45 9.52 -10.95
C ASN A 367 -25.30 10.88 -10.24
N ASP A 368 -25.92 11.08 -9.07
CA ASP A 368 -25.75 12.30 -8.26
C ASP A 368 -24.29 12.49 -7.80
N ILE A 369 -23.68 11.43 -7.25
CA ILE A 369 -22.27 11.44 -6.87
C ILE A 369 -21.37 11.70 -8.07
N TYR A 370 -21.66 11.08 -9.21
CA TYR A 370 -20.85 11.29 -10.42
C TYR A 370 -20.94 12.74 -10.91
N GLN A 371 -22.12 13.37 -10.83
CA GLN A 371 -22.27 14.79 -11.12
C GLN A 371 -21.45 15.65 -10.16
N LYS A 372 -21.53 15.41 -8.84
CA LYS A 372 -20.71 16.12 -7.83
C LYS A 372 -19.21 15.99 -8.11
N LEU A 373 -18.76 14.80 -8.51
CA LEU A 373 -17.39 14.55 -8.92
C LEU A 373 -17.03 15.34 -10.19
N GLN A 374 -17.88 15.36 -11.21
CA GLN A 374 -17.66 16.13 -12.43
C GLN A 374 -17.58 17.64 -12.14
N ASP A 375 -18.48 18.17 -11.31
CA ASP A 375 -18.47 19.57 -10.89
C ASP A 375 -17.18 19.90 -10.13
N TRP A 376 -16.76 19.01 -9.23
CA TRP A 376 -15.48 19.14 -8.54
C TRP A 376 -14.28 19.12 -9.50
N TYR A 377 -14.32 18.31 -10.56
CA TYR A 377 -13.23 18.25 -11.54
C TYR A 377 -13.20 19.51 -12.42
N ALA A 378 -14.37 20.04 -12.79
CA ALA A 378 -14.52 21.25 -13.57
C ALA A 378 -14.08 22.51 -12.81
N ASP A 379 -14.28 22.54 -11.48
CA ASP A 379 -13.87 23.63 -10.58
C ASP A 379 -12.39 23.55 -10.15
N MET A 380 -11.56 22.79 -10.88
CA MET A 380 -10.13 22.70 -10.60
C MET A 380 -9.40 24.01 -10.96
N PRO A 381 -8.60 24.59 -10.04
CA PRO A 381 -7.79 25.77 -10.34
C PRO A 381 -6.82 25.54 -11.50
N GLU A 382 -6.51 26.58 -12.28
CA GLU A 382 -5.62 26.51 -13.44
C GLU A 382 -4.25 25.89 -13.12
N CYS A 383 -3.71 26.17 -11.93
CA CYS A 383 -2.42 25.64 -11.46
C CYS A 383 -2.43 24.13 -11.15
N LEU A 384 -3.62 23.51 -11.08
CA LEU A 384 -3.80 22.09 -10.83
C LEU A 384 -4.31 21.33 -12.06
N LEU A 385 -4.57 22.00 -13.19
CA LEU A 385 -4.94 21.34 -14.44
C LEU A 385 -3.79 20.49 -14.97
N VAL A 386 -4.10 19.29 -15.48
CA VAL A 386 -3.10 18.29 -15.92
C VAL A 386 -2.07 18.87 -16.90
N GLN A 387 -2.51 19.74 -17.81
CA GLN A 387 -1.65 20.40 -18.81
C GLN A 387 -0.61 21.32 -18.19
N ASN A 388 -0.91 21.87 -17.01
CA ASN A 388 -0.10 22.87 -16.32
C ASN A 388 0.66 22.28 -15.13
N VAL A 389 0.54 20.97 -14.86
CA VAL A 389 1.14 20.35 -13.68
C VAL A 389 2.67 20.46 -13.71
N THR A 390 3.20 21.18 -12.72
CA THR A 390 4.62 21.37 -12.46
C THR A 390 5.14 20.55 -11.27
N VAL A 391 4.24 19.90 -10.52
CA VAL A 391 4.52 19.20 -9.27
C VAL A 391 3.82 17.83 -9.18
N PRO A 392 4.43 16.81 -8.57
CA PRO A 392 3.90 15.43 -8.60
C PRO A 392 2.61 15.25 -7.78
N HIS A 393 2.45 15.91 -6.64
CA HIS A 393 1.27 15.77 -5.78
C HIS A 393 -0.02 16.31 -6.40
N ALA A 394 0.06 17.18 -7.41
CA ALA A 394 -1.11 17.55 -8.21
C ALA A 394 -1.63 16.35 -9.04
N LEU A 395 -0.76 15.46 -9.53
CA LEU A 395 -1.19 14.24 -10.23
C LEU A 395 -1.86 13.26 -9.29
N SER A 396 -1.39 13.13 -8.04
CA SER A 396 -2.03 12.27 -7.02
C SER A 396 -3.51 12.60 -6.83
N LEU A 397 -3.85 13.89 -6.89
CA LEU A 397 -5.22 14.36 -6.79
C LEU A 397 -6.10 13.88 -7.97
N HIS A 398 -5.58 13.97 -9.20
CA HIS A 398 -6.25 13.45 -10.40
C HIS A 398 -6.39 11.93 -10.36
N LEU A 399 -5.36 11.23 -9.89
CA LEU A 399 -5.39 9.77 -9.74
C LEU A 399 -6.46 9.34 -8.74
N PHE A 400 -6.61 10.08 -7.63
CA PHE A 400 -7.66 9.83 -6.64
C PHE A 400 -9.06 10.05 -7.21
N TYR A 401 -9.25 11.10 -8.00
CA TYR A 401 -10.50 11.37 -8.71
C TYR A 401 -10.91 10.21 -9.63
N HIS A 402 -10.05 9.85 -10.58
CA HIS A 402 -10.35 8.80 -11.56
C HIS A 402 -10.59 7.45 -10.88
N THR A 403 -9.87 7.16 -9.79
CA THR A 403 -10.09 5.97 -8.98
C THR A 403 -11.48 5.97 -8.34
N THR A 404 -11.87 7.09 -7.72
CA THR A 404 -13.19 7.23 -7.08
C THR A 404 -14.32 7.02 -8.09
N VAL A 405 -14.20 7.59 -9.30
CA VAL A 405 -15.16 7.38 -10.40
C VAL A 405 -15.27 5.90 -10.77
N MET A 406 -14.15 5.21 -10.99
CA MET A 406 -14.19 3.77 -11.31
C MET A 406 -14.84 2.95 -10.19
N GLN A 407 -14.60 3.30 -8.93
CA GLN A 407 -15.13 2.54 -7.81
C GLN A 407 -16.64 2.68 -7.64
N ILE A 408 -17.21 3.88 -7.81
CA ILE A 408 -18.67 4.04 -7.71
C ILE A 408 -19.41 3.27 -8.80
N PHE A 409 -18.88 3.25 -10.03
CA PHE A 409 -19.47 2.48 -11.13
C PHE A 409 -19.19 0.98 -10.98
N GLY A 410 -18.06 0.59 -10.40
CA GLY A 410 -17.80 -0.79 -9.98
C GLY A 410 -18.84 -1.26 -8.96
N LEU A 411 -19.07 -0.49 -7.90
CA LEU A 411 -20.07 -0.78 -6.87
C LEU A 411 -21.50 -0.83 -7.43
N LEU A 412 -21.84 0.04 -8.39
CA LEU A 412 -23.12 0.01 -9.08
C LEU A 412 -23.33 -1.32 -9.81
N LYS A 413 -22.34 -1.76 -10.60
CA LYS A 413 -22.37 -3.04 -11.31
C LYS A 413 -22.49 -4.22 -10.34
N ALA A 414 -21.78 -4.15 -9.21
CA ALA A 414 -21.71 -5.23 -8.22
C ALA A 414 -23.03 -5.54 -7.53
N ASN A 415 -23.83 -4.51 -7.26
CA ASN A 415 -24.96 -4.61 -6.36
C ASN A 415 -26.31 -4.65 -7.11
N ASN A 416 -26.29 -4.59 -8.44
CA ASN A 416 -27.49 -4.36 -9.24
C ASN A 416 -27.49 -5.24 -10.50
N GLU A 417 -27.85 -6.51 -10.32
CA GLU A 417 -27.94 -7.51 -11.41
C GLU A 417 -29.07 -7.20 -12.40
N ASP A 418 -30.07 -6.40 -11.99
CA ASP A 418 -31.23 -6.03 -12.80
C ASP A 418 -30.98 -4.78 -13.68
N LEU A 419 -29.75 -4.27 -13.74
CA LEU A 419 -29.42 -3.14 -14.61
C LEU A 419 -29.62 -3.50 -16.08
N ASP A 420 -30.22 -2.58 -16.82
CA ASP A 420 -30.37 -2.74 -18.26
C ASP A 420 -28.98 -2.79 -18.94
N PRO A 421 -28.85 -3.51 -20.07
CA PRO A 421 -27.56 -3.67 -20.75
C PRO A 421 -26.88 -2.36 -21.17
N GLU A 422 -27.65 -1.31 -21.46
CA GLU A 422 -27.12 0.00 -21.87
C GLU A 422 -26.45 0.70 -20.69
N THR A 423 -27.09 0.68 -19.51
CA THR A 423 -26.51 1.23 -18.28
C THR A 423 -25.23 0.48 -17.87
N VAL A 424 -25.22 -0.85 -17.97
CA VAL A 424 -24.01 -1.65 -17.70
C VAL A 424 -22.89 -1.30 -18.68
N HIS A 425 -23.20 -1.21 -19.98
CA HIS A 425 -22.23 -0.83 -21.01
C HIS A 425 -21.66 0.57 -20.78
N ARG A 426 -22.51 1.54 -20.40
CA ARG A 426 -22.09 2.90 -20.05
C ARG A 426 -21.16 2.91 -18.84
N ALA A 427 -21.51 2.19 -17.77
CA ALA A 427 -20.67 2.08 -16.58
C ALA A 427 -19.29 1.46 -16.89
N CYS A 428 -19.26 0.39 -17.68
CA CYS A 428 -18.01 -0.23 -18.14
C CYS A 428 -17.15 0.74 -18.96
N THR A 429 -17.76 1.48 -19.89
CA THR A 429 -17.06 2.46 -20.72
C THR A 429 -16.42 3.54 -19.88
N ILE A 430 -17.18 4.11 -18.92
CA ILE A 430 -16.65 5.12 -17.98
C ILE A 430 -15.47 4.55 -17.19
N CYS A 431 -15.59 3.33 -16.65
CA CYS A 431 -14.49 2.72 -15.90
C CYS A 431 -13.22 2.55 -16.75
N ILE A 432 -13.35 2.02 -17.97
CA ILE A 432 -12.23 1.80 -18.89
C ILE A 432 -11.56 3.11 -19.28
N GLU A 433 -12.33 4.15 -19.59
CA GLU A 433 -11.80 5.48 -19.92
C GLU A 433 -11.00 6.08 -18.75
N ASN A 434 -11.50 5.96 -17.53
CA ASN A 434 -10.81 6.41 -16.33
C ASN A 434 -9.54 5.59 -16.05
N ALA A 435 -9.55 4.27 -16.28
CA ALA A 435 -8.37 3.43 -16.14
C ALA A 435 -7.26 3.80 -17.14
N ARG A 436 -7.62 4.09 -18.39
CA ARG A 436 -6.70 4.63 -19.40
C ARG A 436 -6.14 5.99 -18.98
N ARG A 437 -6.98 6.83 -18.37
CA ARG A 437 -6.55 8.14 -17.87
C ARG A 437 -5.55 8.02 -16.73
N ILE A 438 -5.72 7.05 -15.83
CA ILE A 438 -4.72 6.71 -14.80
C ILE A 438 -3.38 6.35 -15.43
N ALA A 439 -3.36 5.45 -16.43
CA ALA A 439 -2.13 5.07 -17.13
C ALA A 439 -1.44 6.28 -17.78
N TYR A 440 -2.21 7.18 -18.40
CA TYR A 440 -1.69 8.43 -18.95
C TYR A 440 -1.04 9.34 -17.89
N LEU A 441 -1.69 9.53 -16.74
CA LEU A 441 -1.16 10.36 -15.65
C LEU A 441 0.11 9.77 -15.03
N ILE A 442 0.16 8.44 -14.91
CA ILE A 442 1.36 7.71 -14.47
C ILE A 442 2.51 7.90 -15.47
N GLY A 443 2.22 7.86 -16.77
CA GLY A 443 3.18 8.17 -17.82
C GLY A 443 3.79 9.57 -17.64
N ILE A 444 2.96 10.60 -17.42
CA ILE A 444 3.45 11.97 -17.14
C ILE A 444 4.40 11.98 -15.93
N HIS A 445 4.01 11.33 -14.84
CA HIS A 445 4.85 11.30 -13.64
C HIS A 445 6.19 10.60 -13.92
N ARG A 446 6.14 9.45 -14.58
CA ARG A 446 7.34 8.67 -14.94
C ARG A 446 8.29 9.51 -15.79
N ASP A 447 7.76 10.20 -16.79
CA ASP A 447 8.58 10.96 -17.74
C ASP A 447 9.21 12.19 -17.09
N LYS A 448 8.54 12.82 -16.11
CA LYS A 448 9.05 14.02 -15.41
C LYS A 448 9.95 13.71 -14.20
N TRP A 449 9.60 12.70 -13.41
CA TRP A 449 10.24 12.44 -12.09
C TRP A 449 10.65 10.98 -11.87
N GLY A 450 10.35 10.08 -12.80
CA GLY A 450 10.62 8.66 -12.68
C GLY A 450 9.64 7.91 -11.77
N ILE A 451 9.77 6.58 -11.74
CA ILE A 451 8.90 5.69 -10.95
C ILE A 451 9.28 5.72 -9.47
N GLY A 452 10.58 5.79 -9.16
CA GLY A 452 11.09 5.71 -7.78
C GLY A 452 10.65 6.87 -6.88
N ARG A 453 10.06 7.93 -7.45
CA ARG A 453 9.62 9.13 -6.74
C ARG A 453 8.10 9.25 -6.61
N MET A 454 7.34 8.29 -7.14
CA MET A 454 5.88 8.25 -6.98
C MET A 454 5.48 8.06 -5.52
N ALA A 455 4.36 8.66 -5.13
CA ALA A 455 3.79 8.50 -3.79
C ALA A 455 3.36 7.04 -3.56
N PRO A 456 3.43 6.51 -2.33
CA PRO A 456 3.07 5.11 -2.08
C PRO A 456 1.57 4.86 -2.27
N SER A 457 0.74 5.89 -2.12
CA SER A 457 -0.70 5.86 -2.44
C SER A 457 -0.97 5.47 -3.90
N THR A 458 0.00 5.65 -4.81
CA THR A 458 -0.12 5.23 -6.21
C THR A 458 -0.34 3.74 -6.39
N ILE A 459 0.04 2.90 -5.41
CA ILE A 459 -0.28 1.46 -5.39
C ILE A 459 -1.79 1.24 -5.61
N GLN A 460 -2.63 2.03 -4.93
CA GLN A 460 -4.08 1.89 -5.00
C GLN A 460 -4.62 2.20 -6.39
N TRP A 461 -4.19 3.33 -6.97
CA TRP A 461 -4.68 3.82 -8.26
C TRP A 461 -4.29 2.85 -9.39
N LEU A 462 -3.06 2.33 -9.33
CA LEU A 462 -2.54 1.29 -10.22
C LEU A 462 -3.40 0.03 -10.15
N SER A 463 -3.65 -0.47 -8.93
CA SER A 463 -4.39 -1.69 -8.67
C SER A 463 -5.79 -1.66 -9.32
N ILE A 464 -6.57 -0.62 -9.04
CA ILE A 464 -7.94 -0.50 -9.57
C ILE A 464 -7.92 -0.33 -11.10
N GLY A 465 -6.99 0.45 -11.64
CA GLY A 465 -6.80 0.58 -13.07
C GLY A 465 -6.49 -0.76 -13.75
N MET A 466 -5.59 -1.57 -13.16
CA MET A 466 -5.23 -2.89 -13.69
C MET A 466 -6.40 -3.87 -13.64
N PHE A 467 -7.10 -3.99 -12.51
CA PHE A 467 -8.27 -4.88 -12.40
C PHE A 467 -9.39 -4.48 -13.38
N THR A 468 -9.62 -3.17 -13.55
CA THR A 468 -10.62 -2.66 -14.51
C THR A 468 -10.25 -2.99 -15.95
N LEU A 469 -8.98 -2.80 -16.32
CA LEU A 469 -8.50 -3.09 -17.67
C LEU A 469 -8.42 -4.59 -17.95
N LEU A 470 -8.11 -5.42 -16.94
CA LEU A 470 -8.05 -6.87 -17.04
C LEU A 470 -9.37 -7.46 -17.55
N GLU A 471 -10.51 -6.97 -17.07
CA GLU A 471 -11.84 -7.39 -17.55
C GLU A 471 -12.10 -7.02 -19.03
N ALA A 472 -11.36 -6.04 -19.56
CA ALA A 472 -11.56 -5.50 -20.90
C ALA A 472 -10.45 -5.91 -21.89
N LEU A 473 -9.51 -6.78 -21.51
CA LEU A 473 -8.42 -7.24 -22.38
C LEU A 473 -8.90 -8.19 -23.49
N ASP A 474 -9.89 -9.04 -23.20
CA ASP A 474 -10.42 -10.06 -24.14
C ASP A 474 -11.66 -9.59 -24.92
N SER A 475 -12.06 -8.33 -24.77
CA SER A 475 -13.23 -7.81 -25.49
C SER A 475 -13.02 -7.93 -27.01
N PRO A 476 -14.06 -8.21 -27.82
CA PRO A 476 -13.96 -8.16 -29.29
C PRO A 476 -13.46 -6.79 -29.79
N ASP A 477 -13.72 -5.74 -29.01
CA ASP A 477 -13.22 -4.38 -29.17
C ASP A 477 -11.97 -4.12 -28.32
N ALA A 478 -11.12 -5.14 -28.08
CA ALA A 478 -9.86 -5.03 -27.34
C ALA A 478 -8.93 -4.02 -28.01
N ASP A 479 -9.18 -2.78 -27.67
CA ASP A 479 -8.53 -1.61 -28.20
C ASP A 479 -7.06 -1.69 -27.82
N THR A 480 -6.17 -1.44 -28.79
CA THR A 480 -4.73 -1.33 -28.55
C THR A 480 -4.44 -0.37 -27.38
N ARG A 481 -5.32 0.61 -27.13
CA ARG A 481 -5.26 1.51 -25.97
C ARG A 481 -5.43 0.79 -24.62
N ASN A 482 -6.33 -0.19 -24.48
CA ASN A 482 -6.49 -0.97 -23.24
C ASN A 482 -5.23 -1.76 -22.94
N ARG A 483 -4.74 -2.49 -23.94
CA ARG A 483 -3.52 -3.28 -23.84
C ARG A 483 -2.34 -2.40 -23.45
N THR A 484 -2.14 -1.27 -24.14
CA THR A 484 -1.04 -0.33 -23.86
C THR A 484 -1.13 0.24 -22.46
N ALA A 485 -2.33 0.66 -22.02
CA ALA A 485 -2.55 1.15 -20.66
C ALA A 485 -2.24 0.06 -19.62
N PHE A 486 -2.70 -1.17 -19.83
CA PHE A 486 -2.46 -2.27 -18.90
C PHE A 486 -0.96 -2.61 -18.77
N ILE A 487 -0.22 -2.63 -19.88
CA ILE A 487 1.23 -2.84 -19.88
C ILE A 487 1.93 -1.74 -19.06
N GLU A 488 1.56 -0.47 -19.27
CA GLU A 488 2.14 0.66 -18.53
C GLU A 488 1.92 0.52 -17.01
N LEU A 489 0.70 0.16 -16.59
CA LEU A 489 0.40 -0.06 -15.18
C LEU A 489 1.19 -1.25 -14.60
N CYS A 490 1.37 -2.34 -15.36
CA CYS A 490 2.16 -3.50 -14.94
C CYS A 490 3.63 -3.17 -14.69
N ILE A 491 4.24 -2.34 -15.55
CA ILE A 491 5.64 -1.90 -15.40
C ILE A 491 5.82 -1.20 -14.05
N VAL A 492 4.92 -0.27 -13.73
CA VAL A 492 4.97 0.50 -12.48
C VAL A 492 4.62 -0.37 -11.28
N ALA A 493 3.60 -1.23 -11.40
CA ALA A 493 3.24 -2.18 -10.34
C ALA A 493 4.39 -3.12 -10.00
N ARG A 494 5.13 -3.63 -11.00
CA ARG A 494 6.31 -4.48 -10.77
C ARG A 494 7.44 -3.73 -10.08
N ALA A 495 7.69 -2.46 -10.43
CA ALA A 495 8.63 -1.61 -9.72
C ALA A 495 8.22 -1.40 -8.25
N PHE A 496 6.93 -1.21 -7.99
CA PHE A 496 6.38 -1.04 -6.65
C PHE A 496 6.45 -2.34 -5.83
N ALA A 497 6.21 -3.50 -6.46
CA ALA A 497 6.31 -4.81 -5.82
C ALA A 497 7.72 -5.14 -5.28
N ARG A 498 8.77 -4.52 -5.84
CA ARG A 498 10.15 -4.62 -5.31
C ARG A 498 10.37 -3.82 -4.02
N ARG A 499 9.51 -2.83 -3.75
CA ARG A 499 9.68 -1.84 -2.68
C ARG A 499 8.65 -1.97 -1.56
N PHE A 500 7.45 -2.45 -1.88
CA PHE A 500 6.33 -2.51 -0.96
C PHE A 500 5.70 -3.90 -0.95
N PRO A 501 5.62 -4.57 0.21
CA PRO A 501 4.92 -5.86 0.33
C PRO A 501 3.47 -5.82 -0.15
N LEU A 502 2.73 -4.73 0.10
CA LEU A 502 1.36 -4.59 -0.41
C LEU A 502 1.29 -4.67 -1.94
N ALA A 503 2.18 -3.98 -2.65
CA ALA A 503 2.24 -4.01 -4.11
C ALA A 503 2.63 -5.40 -4.63
N LYS A 504 3.51 -6.10 -3.91
CA LYS A 504 3.86 -7.51 -4.18
C LYS A 504 2.62 -8.40 -4.12
N GLY A 505 1.82 -8.29 -3.05
CA GLY A 505 0.55 -9.01 -2.91
C GLY A 505 -0.46 -8.67 -4.02
N ILE A 506 -0.62 -7.39 -4.36
CA ILE A 506 -1.54 -6.94 -5.43
C ILE A 506 -1.12 -7.50 -6.79
N LEU A 507 0.17 -7.47 -7.13
CA LEU A 507 0.66 -8.00 -8.40
C LEU A 507 0.37 -9.50 -8.52
N ARG A 508 0.50 -10.25 -7.41
CA ARG A 508 0.12 -11.67 -7.35
C ARG A 508 -1.39 -11.86 -7.54
N MET A 509 -2.22 -11.03 -6.90
CA MET A 509 -3.67 -11.10 -7.10
C MET A 509 -4.08 -10.85 -8.56
N ILE A 510 -3.46 -9.87 -9.24
CA ILE A 510 -3.72 -9.61 -10.66
C ILE A 510 -3.44 -10.86 -11.51
N GLN A 511 -2.31 -11.51 -11.26
CA GLN A 511 -1.92 -12.73 -11.96
C GLN A 511 -2.90 -13.88 -11.73
N LEU A 512 -3.27 -14.13 -10.47
CA LEU A 512 -4.24 -15.18 -10.13
C LEU A 512 -5.63 -14.88 -10.68
N SER A 513 -6.06 -13.62 -10.66
CA SER A 513 -7.33 -13.19 -11.26
C SER A 513 -7.34 -13.36 -12.77
N ALA A 514 -6.23 -13.08 -13.47
CA ALA A 514 -6.12 -13.34 -14.90
C ALA A 514 -6.31 -14.83 -15.22
N ASN A 515 -5.65 -15.71 -14.45
CA ASN A 515 -5.79 -17.16 -14.58
C ASN A 515 -7.24 -17.63 -14.31
N GLN A 516 -7.86 -17.13 -13.23
CA GLN A 516 -9.24 -17.46 -12.86
C GLN A 516 -10.23 -17.02 -13.94
N MET A 517 -10.03 -15.83 -14.51
CA MET A 517 -10.86 -15.29 -15.58
C MET A 517 -10.54 -15.90 -16.96
N ARG A 518 -9.47 -16.70 -17.05
CA ARG A 518 -8.93 -17.26 -18.30
C ARG A 518 -8.55 -16.19 -19.33
N VAL A 519 -8.11 -15.02 -18.84
CA VAL A 519 -7.63 -13.91 -19.66
C VAL A 519 -6.14 -14.09 -19.94
N VAL A 520 -5.76 -13.99 -21.21
CA VAL A 520 -4.35 -14.07 -21.59
C VAL A 520 -3.71 -12.68 -21.43
N LEU A 521 -2.75 -12.58 -20.52
CA LEU A 521 -2.03 -11.33 -20.29
C LEU A 521 -1.21 -10.92 -21.53
N PRO A 522 -0.97 -9.61 -21.73
CA PRO A 522 -0.14 -9.15 -22.83
C PRO A 522 1.26 -9.75 -22.75
N ALA A 523 1.65 -10.42 -23.83
CA ALA A 523 3.00 -10.95 -24.09
C ALA A 523 4.16 -10.05 -23.61
N GLU A 524 4.05 -8.72 -23.74
CA GLU A 524 5.09 -7.77 -23.34
C GLU A 524 5.25 -7.66 -21.81
N THR A 525 4.33 -8.22 -21.05
CA THR A 525 4.35 -8.28 -19.58
C THR A 525 4.93 -9.59 -19.04
N ASP A 526 5.11 -10.63 -19.87
CA ASP A 526 5.56 -11.96 -19.41
C ASP A 526 6.80 -11.87 -18.52
N ALA A 527 7.81 -11.12 -18.95
CA ALA A 527 9.06 -10.93 -18.20
C ALA A 527 8.85 -10.29 -16.80
N LEU A 528 7.79 -9.49 -16.63
CA LEU A 528 7.46 -8.87 -15.36
C LEU A 528 6.86 -9.87 -14.37
N PHE A 529 6.17 -10.91 -14.87
CA PHE A 529 5.46 -11.90 -14.07
C PHE A 529 6.25 -13.21 -13.85
N THR A 530 6.97 -13.71 -14.86
CA THR A 530 7.74 -14.96 -14.76
C THR A 530 8.87 -14.88 -13.72
N ASP A 531 9.62 -13.78 -13.72
CA ASP A 531 10.66 -13.54 -12.72
C ASP A 531 10.05 -13.32 -11.31
N PHE A 532 8.88 -12.67 -11.26
CA PHE A 532 8.16 -12.47 -10.01
C PHE A 532 7.75 -13.80 -9.35
N GLU A 533 7.17 -14.73 -10.11
CA GLU A 533 6.77 -16.05 -9.58
C GLU A 533 7.96 -16.91 -9.15
N THR A 534 9.06 -16.85 -9.88
CA THR A 534 10.19 -17.77 -9.66
C THR A 534 11.13 -17.31 -8.55
N ARG A 535 11.20 -16.00 -8.29
CA ARG A 535 12.23 -15.42 -7.38
C ARG A 535 11.69 -14.48 -6.34
N SER A 536 10.63 -13.73 -6.66
CA SER A 536 10.10 -12.73 -5.75
C SER A 536 9.05 -13.31 -4.82
N TRP A 537 8.19 -14.22 -5.29
CA TRP A 537 7.10 -14.81 -4.51
C TRP A 537 7.49 -16.18 -3.90
N ASP A 538 7.49 -16.28 -2.57
CA ASP A 538 7.60 -17.52 -1.79
C ASP A 538 6.23 -17.86 -1.19
N GLY A 539 5.90 -19.15 -1.07
CA GLY A 539 4.69 -19.62 -0.37
C GLY A 539 4.63 -19.22 1.11
N LYS A 540 5.72 -18.70 1.69
CA LYS A 540 5.72 -18.03 3.01
C LYS A 540 5.19 -16.59 2.96
N ASP A 541 5.34 -15.88 1.84
CA ASP A 541 4.90 -14.48 1.70
C ASP A 541 3.39 -14.34 1.95
N ARG A 542 2.58 -15.31 1.50
CA ARG A 542 1.12 -15.26 1.72
C ARG A 542 0.74 -15.16 3.21
N ARG A 543 1.55 -15.73 4.10
CA ARG A 543 1.32 -15.70 5.57
C ARG A 543 1.76 -14.39 6.22
N ALA A 544 2.46 -13.51 5.50
CA ALA A 544 2.91 -12.23 6.02
C ALA A 544 1.82 -11.15 5.98
N PHE A 545 0.76 -11.35 5.19
CA PHE A 545 -0.34 -10.41 5.01
C PHE A 545 -1.39 -10.53 6.12
N SER A 546 -1.83 -9.37 6.62
CA SER A 546 -3.00 -9.24 7.47
C SER A 546 -3.77 -8.02 6.97
N SER A 547 -4.61 -8.27 5.97
CA SER A 547 -5.07 -7.22 5.07
C SER A 547 -6.59 -7.28 4.89
N PHE A 548 -7.23 -6.11 4.90
CA PHE A 548 -8.59 -5.89 4.41
C PHE A 548 -8.61 -5.60 2.91
N TYR A 549 -7.45 -5.45 2.27
CA TYR A 549 -7.35 -5.02 0.89
C TYR A 549 -8.15 -5.96 -0.02
N PRO A 550 -9.14 -5.46 -0.78
CA PRO A 550 -10.02 -6.33 -1.54
C PRO A 550 -9.34 -6.80 -2.83
N ASN A 551 -9.59 -8.04 -3.23
CA ASN A 551 -9.49 -8.40 -4.65
C ASN A 551 -10.64 -7.70 -5.38
N PHE A 552 -10.37 -6.65 -6.16
CA PHE A 552 -11.42 -5.83 -6.76
C PHE A 552 -12.33 -6.60 -7.71
N VAL A 553 -11.82 -7.56 -8.48
CA VAL A 553 -12.66 -8.38 -9.39
C VAL A 553 -13.64 -9.22 -8.59
N THR A 554 -13.20 -9.86 -7.50
CA THR A 554 -14.08 -10.67 -6.65
C THR A 554 -15.01 -9.80 -5.80
N ALA A 555 -14.50 -8.71 -5.23
CA ALA A 555 -15.25 -7.76 -4.39
C ALA A 555 -16.38 -7.08 -5.15
N VAL A 556 -16.13 -6.72 -6.41
CA VAL A 556 -17.12 -6.11 -7.31
C VAL A 556 -18.07 -7.16 -7.88
N ARG A 557 -17.79 -8.46 -7.84
CA ARG A 557 -18.72 -9.49 -8.35
C ARG A 557 -19.67 -10.07 -7.30
N GLN A 558 -19.33 -10.01 -6.02
CA GLN A 558 -20.11 -10.65 -4.95
C GLN A 558 -21.16 -9.74 -4.28
N GLY A 559 -21.21 -8.45 -4.61
CA GLY A 559 -22.21 -7.50 -4.10
C GLY A 559 -22.36 -7.50 -2.57
N ALA A 560 -23.59 -7.32 -2.07
CA ALA A 560 -23.93 -7.28 -0.64
C ALA A 560 -23.73 -8.61 0.11
N THR A 561 -23.40 -9.70 -0.58
CA THR A 561 -23.05 -10.99 0.03
C THR A 561 -21.54 -11.09 0.20
N ARG A 562 -21.01 -10.20 1.06
CA ARG A 562 -19.60 -10.21 1.48
C ARG A 562 -19.35 -11.41 2.40
N GLU A 563 -19.12 -12.59 1.83
CA GLU A 563 -18.36 -13.61 2.55
C GLU A 563 -16.91 -13.11 2.69
N GLY A 564 -16.23 -13.46 3.79
CA GLY A 564 -14.89 -12.96 4.08
C GLY A 564 -13.79 -13.40 3.10
N ASP A 565 -14.12 -14.11 2.01
CA ASP A 565 -13.21 -14.69 1.00
C ASP A 565 -12.55 -13.65 0.05
N VAL A 566 -12.81 -12.36 0.25
CA VAL A 566 -12.46 -11.28 -0.70
C VAL A 566 -11.18 -10.52 -0.31
N SER A 567 -10.73 -10.64 0.94
CA SER A 567 -9.52 -9.95 1.40
C SER A 567 -8.26 -10.59 0.84
N MET A 568 -7.21 -9.80 0.62
CA MET A 568 -5.95 -10.24 0.01
C MET A 568 -5.37 -11.49 0.67
N ASP A 569 -5.30 -11.53 2.01
CA ASP A 569 -4.75 -12.66 2.75
C ASP A 569 -5.52 -13.97 2.50
N ARG A 570 -6.86 -13.92 2.59
CA ARG A 570 -7.73 -15.07 2.33
C ARG A 570 -7.74 -15.48 0.86
N PHE A 571 -7.76 -14.52 -0.06
CA PHE A 571 -7.69 -14.78 -1.49
C PHE A 571 -6.37 -15.49 -1.85
N LEU A 572 -5.24 -14.98 -1.39
CA LEU A 572 -3.93 -15.59 -1.62
C LEU A 572 -3.82 -16.96 -0.94
N GLU A 573 -4.37 -17.12 0.26
CA GLU A 573 -4.40 -18.42 0.94
C GLU A 573 -5.15 -19.47 0.13
N LYS A 574 -6.34 -19.13 -0.36
CA LYS A 574 -7.19 -20.00 -1.17
C LYS A 574 -6.53 -20.38 -2.49
N TRP A 575 -6.10 -19.40 -3.28
CA TRP A 575 -5.68 -19.63 -4.66
C TRP A 575 -4.25 -20.15 -4.82
N ASP A 576 -3.31 -19.76 -3.95
CA ASP A 576 -1.97 -20.36 -4.01
C ASP A 576 -1.97 -21.83 -3.54
N SER A 577 -2.89 -22.23 -2.65
CA SER A 577 -3.03 -23.64 -2.25
C SER A 577 -3.43 -24.54 -3.42
N LEU A 578 -4.28 -24.04 -4.32
CA LEU A 578 -4.78 -24.75 -5.49
C LEU A 578 -3.69 -24.90 -6.56
N VAL A 579 -2.87 -23.86 -6.78
CA VAL A 579 -1.76 -23.91 -7.73
C VAL A 579 -0.69 -24.91 -7.28
N ILE A 580 -0.39 -24.98 -5.97
CA ILE A 580 0.55 -25.97 -5.43
C ILE A 580 -0.02 -27.39 -5.56
N SER A 581 -1.33 -27.59 -5.34
CA SER A 581 -1.93 -28.92 -5.53
C SER A 581 -1.92 -29.35 -6.99
N ASP A 582 -2.18 -28.46 -7.94
CA ASP A 582 -2.13 -28.78 -9.37
C ASP A 582 -0.71 -29.11 -9.83
N PHE A 583 0.31 -28.43 -9.28
CA PHE A 583 1.71 -28.75 -9.55
C PHE A 583 2.12 -30.12 -8.98
N LEU A 584 1.64 -30.46 -7.78
CA LEU A 584 1.85 -31.79 -7.17
C LEU A 584 1.09 -32.91 -7.91
N ILE A 585 -0.07 -32.61 -8.49
CA ILE A 585 -0.82 -33.55 -9.33
C ILE A 585 -0.09 -33.77 -10.67
N GLN A 586 0.47 -32.71 -11.28
CA GLN A 586 1.27 -32.82 -12.50
C GLN A 586 2.59 -33.59 -12.28
N LEU A 587 3.23 -33.43 -11.12
CA LEU A 587 4.40 -34.23 -10.72
C LEU A 587 4.05 -35.71 -10.53
N HIS A 588 2.91 -36.03 -9.90
CA HIS A 588 2.46 -37.43 -9.80
C HIS A 588 2.01 -38.02 -11.14
N ALA A 589 1.45 -37.22 -12.04
CA ALA A 589 1.08 -37.65 -13.39
C ALA A 589 2.31 -37.91 -14.28
N THR A 590 3.41 -37.17 -14.07
CA THR A 590 4.68 -37.42 -14.75
C THR A 590 5.42 -38.64 -14.18
N ASP A 591 5.32 -38.89 -12.88
CA ASP A 591 5.93 -40.08 -12.24
C ASP A 591 5.16 -41.39 -12.56
N GLN A 592 3.84 -41.33 -12.75
CA GLN A 592 3.05 -42.47 -13.23
C GLN A 592 3.22 -42.77 -14.73
N SER A 593 3.73 -41.83 -15.52
CA SER A 593 4.01 -42.05 -16.95
C SER A 593 5.37 -42.74 -17.23
N LEU A 594 6.20 -42.94 -16.19
CA LEU A 594 7.54 -43.54 -16.30
C LEU A 594 7.64 -44.96 -15.72
N THR A 595 6.55 -45.54 -15.23
CA THR A 595 6.58 -46.86 -14.56
C THR A 595 5.77 -47.99 -15.21
N ASP A 596 5.18 -47.81 -16.39
CA ASP A 596 4.52 -48.93 -17.08
C ASP A 596 4.92 -49.05 -18.55
N GLY A 597 5.94 -49.88 -18.79
CA GLY A 597 6.40 -50.26 -20.11
C GLY A 597 6.78 -51.74 -20.16
N SER A 598 5.83 -52.61 -20.54
CA SER A 598 6.08 -53.79 -21.38
C SER A 598 4.75 -54.51 -21.74
N PRO A 599 4.63 -55.16 -22.93
CA PRO A 599 3.36 -55.47 -23.57
C PRO A 599 2.97 -56.96 -23.47
N HIS A 600 1.66 -57.27 -23.50
CA HIS A 600 1.07 -58.27 -24.42
C HIS A 600 -0.43 -58.60 -24.19
N CYS A 601 -1.09 -58.77 -25.34
CA CYS A 601 -2.19 -59.68 -25.69
C CYS A 601 -3.67 -59.34 -25.42
N GLU A 602 -4.40 -59.38 -26.54
CA GLU A 602 -5.85 -59.29 -26.77
C GLU A 602 -6.69 -60.28 -25.94
N THR A 603 -7.91 -59.91 -25.50
CA THR A 603 -9.18 -60.50 -25.99
C THR A 603 -10.44 -59.75 -25.47
N THR A 604 -11.45 -59.77 -26.33
CA THR A 604 -12.85 -59.30 -26.29
C THR A 604 -13.69 -59.69 -25.06
N ALA A 605 -14.61 -58.83 -24.60
CA ALA A 605 -16.04 -59.14 -24.35
C ALA A 605 -16.83 -58.01 -23.63
N LEU A 606 -18.07 -57.81 -24.09
CA LEU A 606 -19.16 -57.01 -23.50
C LEU A 606 -19.69 -57.61 -22.17
N SER A 607 -20.19 -56.77 -21.25
CA SER A 607 -21.55 -56.88 -20.67
C SER A 607 -21.78 -55.93 -19.47
N SER A 608 -23.07 -55.70 -19.23
CA SER A 608 -23.74 -54.71 -18.39
C SER A 608 -24.21 -55.24 -17.01
N LEU A 609 -24.47 -54.31 -16.06
CA LEU A 609 -25.59 -54.26 -15.07
C LEU A 609 -25.24 -54.12 -13.56
N HIS A 610 -25.84 -53.06 -12.99
CA HIS A 610 -26.56 -52.89 -11.71
C HIS A 610 -25.93 -52.94 -10.29
N HIS A 611 -26.19 -51.83 -9.58
CA HIS A 611 -26.69 -51.62 -8.19
C HIS A 611 -26.03 -52.30 -6.99
N SER A 612 -25.68 -51.51 -5.97
CA SER A 612 -26.47 -51.40 -4.72
C SER A 612 -25.97 -50.33 -3.74
N SER A 613 -26.94 -49.71 -3.05
CA SER A 613 -26.86 -48.65 -2.06
C SER A 613 -26.35 -49.10 -0.68
N THR A 614 -25.91 -48.15 0.15
CA THR A 614 -26.04 -48.22 1.62
C THR A 614 -26.10 -46.81 2.23
N LEU A 615 -26.87 -46.67 3.31
CA LEU A 615 -27.49 -45.45 3.84
C LEU A 615 -27.24 -45.37 5.37
N ILE A 616 -27.17 -44.14 5.91
CA ILE A 616 -27.56 -43.65 7.28
C ILE A 616 -26.51 -43.80 8.42
N PRO A 617 -26.42 -42.92 9.47
CA PRO A 617 -27.30 -41.80 9.92
C PRO A 617 -26.62 -40.43 10.28
N PRO A 618 -27.42 -39.39 10.63
CA PRO A 618 -26.98 -38.15 11.29
C PRO A 618 -27.19 -38.14 12.81
N ALA A 619 -26.53 -37.23 13.53
CA ALA A 619 -26.69 -36.97 14.98
C ALA A 619 -26.60 -35.43 15.27
N PRO A 620 -26.95 -34.91 16.47
CA PRO A 620 -28.24 -34.25 16.74
C PRO A 620 -28.15 -32.79 17.26
N GLN A 621 -29.29 -32.09 17.27
CA GLN A 621 -29.52 -30.78 17.93
C GLN A 621 -29.63 -30.91 19.47
N PRO A 622 -29.25 -29.88 20.26
CA PRO A 622 -29.59 -29.82 21.67
C PRO A 622 -30.79 -28.90 21.97
N ASP A 623 -31.64 -29.40 22.86
CA ASP A 623 -32.90 -28.86 23.33
C ASP A 623 -32.73 -27.94 24.55
N ALA A 624 -33.66 -27.00 24.71
CA ALA A 624 -33.73 -26.05 25.80
C ALA A 624 -34.43 -26.64 27.05
N ARG A 625 -33.88 -26.40 28.26
CA ARG A 625 -34.61 -26.16 29.53
C ARG A 625 -33.66 -26.11 30.72
N LEU A 626 -33.44 -24.91 31.29
CA LEU A 626 -33.44 -24.73 32.75
C LEU A 626 -33.80 -23.27 33.14
N ALA A 627 -35.05 -23.12 33.57
CA ALA A 627 -35.62 -22.26 34.61
C ALA A 627 -35.14 -20.81 34.88
N ARG A 628 -36.05 -19.87 34.52
CA ARG A 628 -36.62 -18.73 35.25
C ARG A 628 -36.06 -18.35 36.65
N GLY A 629 -35.90 -17.04 36.86
CA GLY A 629 -35.79 -16.43 38.20
C GLY A 629 -35.76 -14.89 38.26
N ILE A 630 -36.93 -14.25 38.12
CA ILE A 630 -37.41 -13.03 38.81
C ILE A 630 -36.83 -11.65 38.44
N GLN A 631 -37.68 -10.83 37.80
CA GLN A 631 -37.69 -9.36 37.83
C GLN A 631 -38.28 -8.85 39.17
N HIS A 632 -37.66 -7.84 39.80
CA HIS A 632 -38.32 -6.60 40.26
C HIS A 632 -37.37 -5.75 41.14
N MET A 633 -37.17 -4.48 40.74
CA MET A 633 -37.12 -3.24 41.54
C MET A 633 -36.08 -2.26 41.01
N ALA A 634 -36.53 -1.18 40.38
CA ALA A 634 -35.84 0.10 40.38
C ALA A 634 -36.86 1.23 40.18
N THR A 635 -37.05 2.02 41.24
CA THR A 635 -37.73 3.32 41.23
C THR A 635 -36.71 4.39 41.62
N SER A 636 -36.52 5.37 40.73
CA SER A 636 -36.03 6.75 40.95
C SER A 636 -34.55 7.05 41.31
N PRO A 637 -34.08 8.30 41.01
CA PRO A 637 -32.74 8.60 40.51
C PRO A 637 -31.85 9.35 41.52
N ASP A 638 -30.52 9.32 41.32
CA ASP A 638 -29.61 10.47 41.51
C ASP A 638 -28.14 10.11 41.20
N HIS A 639 -27.47 11.02 40.49
CA HIS A 639 -26.02 11.15 40.16
C HIS A 639 -25.27 10.03 39.40
N PRO A 640 -24.59 10.33 38.27
CA PRO A 640 -23.70 9.37 37.61
C PRO A 640 -22.32 9.33 38.29
N PRO A 641 -21.71 8.14 38.49
CA PRO A 641 -20.33 8.05 38.93
C PRO A 641 -19.37 8.21 37.73
N ARG A 642 -18.27 8.95 37.96
CA ARG A 642 -17.12 9.04 37.04
C ARG A 642 -16.59 7.65 36.70
N MET A 643 -16.71 7.24 35.44
CA MET A 643 -16.07 6.05 34.89
C MET A 643 -14.56 6.30 34.77
N LYS A 644 -13.74 5.60 35.57
CA LYS A 644 -12.33 5.41 35.24
C LYS A 644 -12.26 4.48 34.03
N ARG A 645 -11.74 4.97 32.89
CA ARG A 645 -11.51 4.15 31.69
C ARG A 645 -10.38 3.15 31.97
N ASN A 646 -10.64 1.89 31.65
CA ASN A 646 -9.77 0.76 31.93
C ASN A 646 -8.90 0.48 30.69
N THR A 647 -7.60 0.79 30.75
CA THR A 647 -6.61 0.61 29.67
C THR A 647 -6.03 -0.81 29.59
N ALA A 648 -6.55 -1.75 30.41
CA ALA A 648 -6.08 -3.13 30.49
C ALA A 648 -6.11 -3.96 29.18
N PRO A 649 -7.04 -3.75 28.21
CA PRO A 649 -7.04 -4.55 26.97
C PRO A 649 -5.83 -4.30 26.06
N LEU A 650 -5.23 -3.09 26.07
CA LEU A 650 -4.11 -2.74 25.19
C LEU A 650 -2.80 -3.42 25.60
N LYS A 651 -2.52 -3.54 26.90
CA LYS A 651 -1.29 -4.22 27.37
C LYS A 651 -1.28 -5.72 27.04
N MET A 652 -2.45 -6.35 26.94
CA MET A 652 -2.55 -7.79 26.72
C MET A 652 -2.28 -8.18 25.25
N ILE A 653 -2.75 -7.38 24.28
CA ILE A 653 -2.50 -7.62 22.85
C ILE A 653 -1.01 -7.45 22.53
N THR A 654 -0.35 -6.45 23.11
CA THR A 654 1.07 -6.16 22.86
C THR A 654 2.00 -7.13 23.61
N GLN A 655 1.66 -7.56 24.83
CA GLN A 655 2.48 -8.52 25.59
C GLN A 655 2.38 -9.96 25.07
N LEU A 656 1.25 -10.38 24.50
CA LEU A 656 1.07 -11.75 24.00
C LEU A 656 1.86 -12.02 22.71
N GLN A 657 2.17 -10.98 21.92
CA GLN A 657 3.06 -11.10 20.75
C GLN A 657 4.51 -11.45 21.12
N TYR A 658 4.95 -11.15 22.36
CA TYR A 658 6.28 -11.49 22.85
C TYR A 658 6.38 -12.90 23.44
N ALA A 659 5.27 -13.56 23.77
CA ALA A 659 5.30 -14.84 24.47
C ALA A 659 5.47 -16.07 23.54
N TYR A 660 5.07 -15.99 22.26
CA TYR A 660 5.12 -17.13 21.33
C TYR A 660 5.46 -16.72 19.89
N PRO A 661 6.75 -16.66 19.52
CA PRO A 661 7.16 -16.50 18.13
C PRO A 661 7.05 -17.87 17.43
N GLY A 662 5.88 -18.24 16.89
CA GLY A 662 5.83 -19.37 15.95
C GLY A 662 4.58 -20.24 15.86
N ASP A 663 3.44 -19.94 16.49
CA ASP A 663 2.21 -20.75 16.32
C ASP A 663 1.09 -20.00 15.57
N PRO A 664 0.86 -20.28 14.27
CA PRO A 664 -0.14 -19.60 13.46
C PRO A 664 -1.60 -19.97 13.80
N VAL A 665 -1.83 -21.12 14.44
CA VAL A 665 -3.20 -21.66 14.64
C VAL A 665 -3.87 -21.02 15.85
N ALA A 666 -3.10 -20.69 16.89
CA ALA A 666 -3.61 -19.99 18.07
C ALA A 666 -4.02 -18.53 17.76
N LEU A 667 -3.31 -17.86 16.84
CA LEU A 667 -3.63 -16.47 16.45
C LEU A 667 -4.91 -16.38 15.61
N ALA A 668 -5.14 -17.35 14.72
CA ALA A 668 -6.31 -17.40 13.85
C ALA A 668 -7.62 -17.65 14.64
N HIS A 669 -7.60 -18.59 15.59
CA HIS A 669 -8.76 -18.88 16.42
C HIS A 669 -9.11 -17.76 17.40
N MET A 670 -8.13 -16.96 17.85
CA MET A 670 -8.38 -15.82 18.73
C MET A 670 -8.91 -14.58 17.99
N GLN A 671 -8.59 -14.41 16.71
CA GLN A 671 -9.13 -13.32 15.88
C GLN A 671 -10.58 -13.59 15.45
N GLU A 672 -10.94 -14.84 15.11
CA GLU A 672 -12.33 -15.22 14.79
C GLU A 672 -13.33 -14.94 15.93
N GLN A 673 -12.89 -15.02 17.19
CA GLN A 673 -13.77 -14.71 18.34
C GLN A 673 -13.96 -13.20 18.58
N SER A 674 -13.12 -12.34 18.00
CA SER A 674 -13.26 -10.88 18.09
C SER A 674 -14.19 -10.28 17.04
N ASP A 675 -14.49 -11.03 15.98
CA ASP A 675 -15.36 -10.60 14.87
C ASP A 675 -16.87 -10.73 15.18
N PHE A 676 -17.24 -11.25 16.36
CA PHE A 676 -18.64 -11.39 16.79
C PHE A 676 -18.92 -10.76 18.16
N ALA A 677 -19.11 -9.43 18.20
CA ALA A 677 -20.19 -8.74 18.95
C ALA A 677 -19.93 -7.22 19.10
N PRO A 678 -20.92 -6.36 18.82
CA PRO A 678 -20.95 -4.98 19.32
C PRO A 678 -21.72 -4.96 20.64
N LEU A 679 -21.06 -4.94 21.80
CA LEU A 679 -21.79 -4.81 23.08
C LEU A 679 -21.12 -3.91 24.11
N ALA A 680 -21.93 -2.93 24.51
CA ALA A 680 -21.78 -2.10 25.69
C ALA A 680 -21.64 -2.94 26.98
N GLY A 681 -20.82 -2.44 27.91
CA GLY A 681 -21.00 -2.53 29.35
C GLY A 681 -21.22 -3.93 29.99
N VAL A 682 -20.15 -4.45 30.60
CA VAL A 682 -20.14 -5.40 31.73
C VAL A 682 -20.77 -6.78 31.46
N THR A 683 -19.93 -7.77 31.10
CA THR A 683 -19.97 -9.18 31.59
C THR A 683 -18.91 -10.06 30.88
N ALA A 684 -17.63 -9.70 30.92
CA ALA A 684 -16.53 -10.51 30.37
C ALA A 684 -15.74 -11.27 31.45
N ARG A 685 -16.40 -11.82 32.48
CA ARG A 685 -15.71 -12.53 33.58
C ARG A 685 -16.18 -13.98 33.84
N ALA A 686 -17.12 -14.50 33.05
CA ALA A 686 -17.65 -15.86 33.26
C ALA A 686 -17.44 -16.83 32.08
N ALA A 687 -16.96 -16.37 30.92
CA ALA A 687 -16.84 -17.22 29.71
C ALA A 687 -15.45 -17.85 29.49
N MET A 688 -14.44 -17.56 30.32
CA MET A 688 -13.06 -18.06 30.14
C MET A 688 -12.67 -19.23 31.09
N CYS A 689 -13.62 -20.04 31.54
CA CYS A 689 -13.34 -21.17 32.47
C CYS A 689 -13.79 -22.56 31.96
N SER A 690 -14.13 -22.73 30.68
CA SER A 690 -14.66 -23.99 30.15
C SER A 690 -13.75 -24.71 29.14
N SER A 691 -12.49 -24.31 28.99
CA SER A 691 -11.60 -24.87 27.97
C SER A 691 -10.20 -25.18 28.48
N PHE A 692 -10.07 -26.04 29.50
CA PHE A 692 -8.81 -26.74 29.80
C PHE A 692 -9.06 -28.10 30.47
N ASP A 693 -8.13 -29.01 30.20
CA ASP A 693 -8.13 -30.44 30.50
C ASP A 693 -8.17 -30.76 32.01
N LEU A 694 -8.65 -31.96 32.35
CA LEU A 694 -9.02 -32.36 33.73
C LEU A 694 -7.81 -32.58 34.67
N GLU A 695 -6.59 -32.70 34.16
CA GLU A 695 -5.39 -32.97 34.98
C GLU A 695 -4.68 -31.72 35.54
N ASP A 696 -4.89 -30.53 34.97
CA ASP A 696 -4.31 -29.27 35.50
C ASP A 696 -5.14 -28.63 36.62
N ARG A 697 -6.38 -29.09 36.84
CA ARG A 697 -7.23 -28.63 37.95
C ARG A 697 -6.74 -29.05 39.34
N ALA A 698 -5.87 -30.05 39.44
CA ALA A 698 -5.35 -30.53 40.72
C ALA A 698 -4.10 -29.78 41.21
N ARG A 699 -3.37 -29.06 40.35
CA ARG A 699 -2.20 -28.26 40.76
C ARG A 699 -2.54 -26.83 41.19
N CYS A 700 -3.55 -26.21 40.58
CA CYS A 700 -3.96 -24.84 40.94
C CYS A 700 -4.69 -24.71 42.29
N LEU A 701 -5.05 -25.81 42.97
CA LEU A 701 -5.74 -25.78 44.27
C LEU A 701 -4.84 -26.04 45.49
N VAL A 702 -3.52 -26.20 45.31
CA VAL A 702 -2.58 -26.42 46.44
C VAL A 702 -1.67 -25.21 46.72
N GLU A 703 -1.52 -24.25 45.80
CA GLU A 703 -0.67 -23.06 46.02
C GLU A 703 -1.43 -21.77 46.39
N ALA A 704 -2.75 -21.82 46.54
CA ALA A 704 -3.57 -20.70 47.04
C ALA A 704 -4.01 -20.89 48.51
N SER A 705 -3.15 -21.48 49.33
CA SER A 705 -3.30 -21.60 50.78
C SER A 705 -1.95 -21.38 51.46
N GLY A 706 -1.52 -20.11 51.50
CA GLY A 706 -0.30 -19.63 52.15
C GLY A 706 -0.28 -18.11 52.17
#